data_AF-A0A3T0RSW0-F1
#
_entry.id   AF-A0A3T0RSW0-F1
#
_cell.length_a   1.000
_cell.length_b   1.000
_cell.length_c   1.000
_cell.angle_alpha   90.00
_cell.angle_beta   90.00
_cell.angle_gamma   90.00
#
_symmetry.space_group_name_H-M   'P 1'
#
loop_
_entity.id
_entity.type
_entity.pdbx_description
1 polymer ?
#
loop_
_entity_poly.entity_id
_entity_poly.type
_entity_poly.pdbx_seq_one_letter_code
_entity_poly.pdbx_strand_id
1 'polypeptide(L)'
;MSIRILFCLALILSSIAHAQKAPGVDYSSYDIFQMIMDQSINLKAVEIPVLGTNREVPVTFGAEKEGSSAKILKVMSPNKELFENFLRDEENREFANKFIQEFIAGKHRQKNVVNSEGEVVSLLPLNAELRNLEWSTLSEVDYEAALKKFIETFPKSPFSFIDAKTRMDIFRQAGEAPSLHKSPKSNWALYTGLKQYDTWEPLLGEAELYIELGHRELNGGWEVIFKPQKTYAAFEKMQTWFRTLLGSKNNLFEAPGHQRVVMPLIQHLPEENKRYEDRAAEVSRMIQTYIIARALKGKTGVLGARYGDIHNDSDLLNLSTSRGPIRLERNRFYENSIGIEFRAGMKDEVVRRFVQAIYISRLSRNDMSDIAPLSSYSLLTRDVFDYDQYLTAQRLDLSSKIVKKAISNFTNIQKHETNNGRDTHLPIEYLMPLWPWENAPFLKGKAEDLKRISREFIVKLAELDNPTYNDVAELLSAWVTSSDLIRDIEKYLTPQKQLDQVTSPLTVKVKEGGIDVNKIDLGNEFTARMPLKLKGEYDANGVWTSTVYDMTPESREQKIKAVAESIKENFTGSREGVTKIDTIAHGHSLAIAFNFNDAQNRTWRVEWDGISRNYDTEGNLVEGSARGGHIEIVSPKYNPTMEDISAVYSAMEKEGVIPDYKMGGSHINIDYTLFEKNPAALARFLTLFHSHRGIIAFMFQHMNRLRSAEPVEISQNLDLKLRNFNGTAEELATLLYKEKYFNQRHNRKTRYTHIDVTNFMGRVIPEQFIMPDFDVVKARFTGGQGWAQQFRVTKHTKLEMRLFDAPANELEAAFQIKVVRALLNKALNETAPITGKVEIVDHEAYVKNPDLAYQALYKMAQDLDLKVDDYMPYVMNKIVVNKSYIQSKFYVPWKDYADKNYPKIQDWGSPEKPRGSNNMYYSTGMCKALFN
;
A
#
# COMPACT_ATOMS: atom_id res chain seq x y z
N MET A 1 -36.14 10.80 32.52
CA MET A 1 -35.92 11.69 31.34
C MET A 1 -34.42 11.90 31.23
N SER A 2 -33.78 11.79 30.04
CA SER A 2 -32.33 12.01 29.79
C SER A 2 -31.35 10.81 29.65
N ILE A 3 -31.81 9.59 29.30
CA ILE A 3 -30.92 8.55 28.72
C ILE A 3 -31.48 7.94 27.42
N ARG A 4 -32.80 7.97 27.22
CA ARG A 4 -33.45 7.51 25.97
C ARG A 4 -33.39 8.49 24.80
N ILE A 5 -33.09 9.77 25.03
CA ILE A 5 -33.01 10.78 23.96
C ILE A 5 -31.60 10.83 23.33
N LEU A 6 -30.54 10.44 24.05
CA LEU A 6 -29.18 10.35 23.47
C LEU A 6 -28.98 9.12 22.58
N PHE A 7 -29.68 8.01 22.85
CA PHE A 7 -29.59 6.80 22.02
C PHE A 7 -30.41 6.92 20.72
N CYS A 8 -31.53 7.67 20.75
CA CYS A 8 -32.30 7.96 19.54
C CYS A 8 -31.65 9.04 18.65
N LEU A 9 -30.86 9.97 19.20
CA LEU A 9 -30.07 10.90 18.36
C LEU A 9 -28.80 10.28 17.76
N ALA A 10 -28.23 9.23 18.37
CA ALA A 10 -27.12 8.49 17.78
C ALA A 10 -27.54 7.50 16.68
N LEU A 11 -28.78 6.97 16.75
CA LEU A 11 -29.37 6.10 15.72
C LEU A 11 -29.98 6.86 14.53
N ILE A 12 -30.24 8.16 14.68
CA ILE A 12 -30.66 9.03 13.55
C ILE A 12 -29.45 9.57 12.77
N LEU A 13 -28.22 9.39 13.27
CA LEU A 13 -26.97 9.66 12.54
C LEU A 13 -26.34 8.41 11.89
N SER A 14 -26.88 7.21 12.12
CA SER A 14 -26.62 6.04 11.28
C SER A 14 -27.65 5.99 10.15
N SER A 15 -27.53 6.94 9.22
CA SER A 15 -28.33 6.97 8.01
C SER A 15 -28.30 5.61 7.32
N ILE A 16 -29.48 5.07 7.02
CA ILE A 16 -29.71 4.34 5.77
C ILE A 16 -29.00 5.17 4.71
N ALA A 17 -27.84 4.70 4.27
CA ALA A 17 -26.96 5.44 3.39
C ALA A 17 -27.65 5.55 2.03
N HIS A 18 -28.54 6.54 1.90
CA HIS A 18 -28.81 7.13 0.61
C HIS A 18 -27.46 7.62 0.13
N ALA A 19 -26.87 6.86 -0.80
CA ALA A 19 -25.65 7.28 -1.45
C ALA A 19 -25.89 8.69 -1.96
N GLN A 20 -25.02 9.62 -1.57
CA GLN A 20 -25.13 10.97 -2.10
C GLN A 20 -24.83 10.87 -3.59
N LYS A 21 -25.82 11.24 -4.43
CA LYS A 21 -25.56 11.47 -5.85
C LYS A 21 -24.41 12.48 -5.92
N ALA A 22 -23.35 12.11 -6.63
CA ALA A 22 -22.24 13.03 -6.89
C ALA A 22 -22.81 14.38 -7.39
N PRO A 23 -22.44 15.53 -6.78
CA PRO A 23 -22.82 16.84 -7.32
C PRO A 23 -22.30 16.96 -8.77
N GLY A 24 -22.85 17.90 -9.55
CA GLY A 24 -22.60 18.06 -11.00
C GLY A 24 -21.17 18.41 -11.43
N VAL A 25 -20.15 17.99 -10.69
CA VAL A 25 -18.73 18.14 -10.97
C VAL A 25 -18.24 16.91 -11.74
N ASP A 26 -17.58 17.12 -12.88
CA ASP A 26 -16.88 16.05 -13.58
C ASP A 26 -15.55 15.77 -12.86
N TYR A 27 -15.48 14.63 -12.17
CA TYR A 27 -14.25 14.14 -11.55
C TYR A 27 -13.25 13.66 -12.59
N SER A 28 -11.96 13.89 -12.38
CA SER A 28 -10.88 13.25 -13.14
C SER A 28 -10.67 11.78 -12.70
N SER A 29 -9.90 10.98 -13.46
CA SER A 29 -9.52 9.64 -12.98
C SER A 29 -8.75 9.70 -11.67
N TYR A 30 -7.89 10.71 -11.51
CA TYR A 30 -7.14 10.93 -10.27
C TYR A 30 -8.11 11.14 -9.10
N ASP A 31 -9.12 11.99 -9.26
CA ASP A 31 -10.12 12.24 -8.22
C ASP A 31 -10.88 10.95 -7.88
N ILE A 32 -11.32 10.18 -8.87
CA ILE A 32 -12.02 8.90 -8.63
C ILE A 32 -11.13 7.88 -7.93
N PHE A 33 -9.86 7.78 -8.33
CA PHE A 33 -8.89 6.92 -7.66
C PHE A 33 -8.77 7.31 -6.18
N GLN A 34 -8.57 8.59 -5.87
CA GLN A 34 -8.49 9.09 -4.49
C GLN A 34 -9.81 8.87 -3.73
N MET A 35 -10.96 9.08 -4.38
CA MET A 35 -12.26 8.83 -3.80
C MET A 35 -12.42 7.36 -3.40
N ILE A 36 -12.08 6.39 -4.27
CA ILE A 36 -12.16 4.97 -3.94
C ILE A 36 -11.25 4.62 -2.76
N MET A 37 -10.03 5.17 -2.76
CA MET A 37 -9.10 4.99 -1.63
C MET A 37 -9.68 5.56 -0.33
N ASP A 38 -10.29 6.75 -0.36
CA ASP A 38 -10.98 7.36 0.78
C ASP A 38 -12.18 6.53 1.26
N GLN A 39 -13.03 6.08 0.32
CA GLN A 39 -14.17 5.22 0.62
C GLN A 39 -13.73 3.89 1.28
N SER A 40 -12.53 3.40 0.97
CA SER A 40 -11.94 2.21 1.59
C SER A 40 -11.47 2.40 3.04
N ILE A 41 -11.37 3.65 3.50
CA ILE A 41 -10.86 4.06 4.80
C ILE A 41 -12.00 4.60 5.66
N ASN A 42 -12.67 5.66 5.18
CA ASN A 42 -13.70 6.40 5.91
C ASN A 42 -15.09 5.81 5.73
N LEU A 43 -15.26 4.87 4.78
CA LEU A 43 -16.54 4.21 4.50
C LEU A 43 -17.68 5.21 4.20
N LYS A 44 -17.34 6.37 3.63
CA LYS A 44 -18.28 7.40 3.13
C LYS A 44 -18.84 6.93 1.79
N ALA A 45 -20.16 6.74 1.71
CA ALA A 45 -20.80 6.20 0.51
C ALA A 45 -20.98 7.28 -0.57
N VAL A 46 -20.20 7.20 -1.65
CA VAL A 46 -20.33 8.06 -2.82
C VAL A 46 -20.44 7.20 -4.07
N GLU A 47 -21.50 7.41 -4.86
CA GLU A 47 -21.68 6.76 -6.16
C GLU A 47 -20.66 7.31 -7.17
N ILE A 48 -20.13 6.41 -8.00
CA ILE A 48 -19.16 6.76 -9.03
C ILE A 48 -19.89 6.74 -10.37
N PRO A 49 -20.19 7.90 -10.98
CA PRO A 49 -20.78 7.94 -12.30
C PRO A 49 -19.77 7.49 -13.36
N VAL A 50 -20.23 7.14 -14.55
CA VAL A 50 -19.38 6.89 -15.74
C VAL A 50 -19.58 8.03 -16.74
N LEU A 51 -18.46 8.60 -17.23
CA LEU A 51 -18.46 9.72 -18.16
C LEU A 51 -19.24 9.38 -19.44
N GLY A 52 -20.08 10.31 -19.90
CA GLY A 52 -20.83 10.13 -21.16
C GLY A 52 -21.97 9.11 -21.09
N THR A 53 -22.37 8.65 -19.90
CA THR A 53 -23.45 7.66 -19.71
C THR A 53 -24.55 8.18 -18.79
N ASN A 54 -25.64 7.42 -18.65
CA ASN A 54 -26.71 7.75 -17.69
C ASN A 54 -26.14 7.73 -16.26
N ARG A 55 -26.09 8.90 -15.61
CA ARG A 55 -25.58 9.07 -14.24
C ARG A 55 -26.37 8.30 -13.18
N GLU A 56 -27.57 7.81 -13.50
CA GLU A 56 -28.38 6.96 -12.61
C GLU A 56 -27.91 5.50 -12.57
N VAL A 57 -27.03 5.09 -13.48
CA VAL A 57 -26.42 3.77 -13.51
C VAL A 57 -24.94 3.91 -13.11
N PRO A 58 -24.61 3.88 -11.80
CA PRO A 58 -23.24 4.02 -11.34
C PRO A 58 -22.44 2.73 -11.57
N VAL A 59 -21.14 2.81 -11.30
CA VAL A 59 -20.30 1.62 -11.09
C VAL A 59 -20.86 0.80 -9.92
N THR A 60 -20.98 -0.51 -10.10
CA THR A 60 -21.47 -1.44 -9.08
C THR A 60 -20.44 -2.52 -8.72
N PHE A 61 -20.55 -3.03 -7.50
CA PHE A 61 -19.60 -3.97 -6.91
C PHE A 61 -20.30 -5.24 -6.46
N GLY A 62 -19.91 -6.38 -7.02
CA GLY A 62 -20.46 -7.69 -6.69
C GLY A 62 -19.44 -8.60 -6.02
N ALA A 63 -19.90 -9.67 -5.38
CA ALA A 63 -19.03 -10.71 -4.87
C ALA A 63 -19.75 -12.06 -4.81
N GLU A 64 -18.94 -13.13 -4.78
CA GLU A 64 -19.37 -14.49 -4.46
C GLU A 64 -18.40 -15.11 -3.45
N LYS A 65 -18.96 -15.94 -2.56
CA LYS A 65 -18.17 -16.72 -1.61
C LYS A 65 -18.60 -18.18 -1.58
N GLU A 66 -17.68 -19.05 -1.93
CA GLU A 66 -17.78 -20.49 -1.75
C GLU A 66 -17.28 -20.93 -0.36
N GLY A 67 -17.86 -21.99 0.20
CA GLY A 67 -17.45 -22.62 1.45
C GLY A 67 -18.09 -24.00 1.66
N SER A 68 -17.60 -24.78 2.62
CA SER A 68 -18.10 -26.15 2.88
C SER A 68 -18.38 -26.43 4.37
N SER A 69 -18.62 -25.38 5.15
CA SER A 69 -18.76 -25.48 6.61
C SER A 69 -20.11 -25.00 7.13
N ALA A 70 -20.46 -25.38 8.36
CA ALA A 70 -21.65 -24.89 9.07
C ALA A 70 -21.65 -23.37 9.34
N LYS A 71 -20.63 -22.63 8.89
CA LYS A 71 -20.59 -21.16 8.98
C LYS A 71 -21.72 -20.48 8.23
N ILE A 72 -22.28 -21.13 7.20
CA ILE A 72 -23.44 -20.63 6.44
C ILE A 72 -24.66 -20.33 7.34
N LEU A 73 -24.81 -21.07 8.45
CA LEU A 73 -25.88 -20.90 9.45
C LEU A 73 -25.86 -19.55 10.17
N LYS A 74 -24.75 -18.80 10.06
CA LYS A 74 -24.61 -17.45 10.61
C LYS A 74 -25.22 -16.38 9.73
N VAL A 75 -25.48 -16.69 8.46
CA VAL A 75 -25.92 -15.71 7.45
C VAL A 75 -27.16 -16.14 6.66
N MET A 76 -27.45 -17.44 6.58
CA MET A 76 -28.56 -17.99 5.80
C MET A 76 -29.41 -18.96 6.63
N SER A 77 -30.64 -19.19 6.17
CA SER A 77 -31.63 -20.13 6.69
C SER A 77 -32.18 -20.98 5.55
N PRO A 78 -32.53 -22.27 5.73
CA PRO A 78 -33.45 -22.92 4.80
C PRO A 78 -34.75 -22.12 4.72
N ASN A 79 -35.43 -22.09 3.58
CA ASN A 79 -36.79 -21.59 3.52
C ASN A 79 -37.75 -22.50 4.32
N LYS A 80 -39.02 -22.10 4.48
CA LYS A 80 -39.99 -22.86 5.27
C LYS A 80 -40.22 -24.26 4.74
N GLU A 81 -40.33 -24.40 3.42
CA GLU A 81 -40.61 -25.68 2.76
C GLU A 81 -39.47 -26.67 2.98
N LEU A 82 -38.22 -26.24 2.79
CA LEU A 82 -37.06 -27.09 3.02
C LEU A 82 -36.94 -27.47 4.51
N PHE A 83 -37.23 -26.54 5.42
CA PHE A 83 -37.20 -26.82 6.85
C PHE A 83 -38.31 -27.79 7.28
N GLU A 84 -39.52 -27.64 6.73
CA GLU A 84 -40.62 -28.58 6.90
C GLU A 84 -40.25 -29.97 6.41
N ASN A 85 -39.72 -30.07 5.19
CA ASN A 85 -39.31 -31.34 4.58
C ASN A 85 -38.26 -32.06 5.45
N PHE A 86 -37.30 -31.32 6.03
CA PHE A 86 -36.31 -31.88 6.94
C PHE A 86 -36.93 -32.44 8.23
N LEU A 87 -37.88 -31.71 8.84
CA LEU A 87 -38.56 -32.15 10.07
C LEU A 87 -39.61 -33.25 9.82
N ARG A 88 -40.12 -33.35 8.58
CA ARG A 88 -41.06 -34.38 8.15
C ARG A 88 -40.38 -35.74 7.95
N ASP A 89 -39.11 -35.73 7.56
CA ASP A 89 -38.34 -36.94 7.30
C ASP A 89 -38.38 -37.91 8.49
N GLU A 90 -38.81 -39.15 8.22
CA GLU A 90 -38.97 -40.20 9.22
C GLU A 90 -37.65 -40.48 9.95
N GLU A 91 -36.51 -40.39 9.25
CA GLU A 91 -35.19 -40.60 9.84
C GLU A 91 -34.82 -39.52 10.87
N ASN A 92 -35.44 -38.34 10.79
CA ASN A 92 -35.23 -37.23 11.72
C ASN A 92 -36.33 -37.12 12.78
N ARG A 93 -37.31 -38.03 12.81
CA ARG A 93 -38.55 -37.85 13.60
C ARG A 93 -38.31 -37.74 15.10
N GLU A 94 -37.39 -38.52 15.66
CA GLU A 94 -37.02 -38.41 17.08
C GLU A 94 -36.43 -37.04 17.42
N PHE A 95 -35.48 -36.57 16.60
CA PHE A 95 -34.87 -35.24 16.73
C PHE A 95 -35.91 -34.14 16.54
N ALA A 96 -36.75 -34.23 15.51
CA ALA A 96 -37.77 -33.26 15.17
C ALA A 96 -38.78 -33.09 16.30
N ASN A 97 -39.28 -34.20 16.86
CA ASN A 97 -40.18 -34.18 18.02
C ASN A 97 -39.57 -33.46 19.21
N LYS A 98 -38.33 -33.80 19.57
CA LYS A 98 -37.62 -33.15 20.67
C LYS A 98 -37.42 -31.66 20.41
N PHE A 99 -36.95 -31.29 19.23
CA PHE A 99 -36.73 -29.90 18.84
C PHE A 99 -38.03 -29.09 18.90
N ILE A 100 -39.13 -29.60 18.33
CA ILE A 100 -40.43 -28.93 18.30
C ILE A 100 -40.95 -28.73 19.74
N GLN A 101 -40.92 -29.76 20.58
CA GLN A 101 -41.34 -29.65 21.98
C GLN A 101 -40.52 -28.61 22.75
N GLU A 102 -39.19 -28.62 22.58
CA GLU A 102 -38.30 -27.64 23.21
C GLU A 102 -38.57 -26.21 22.71
N PHE A 103 -38.78 -26.03 21.41
CA PHE A 103 -39.11 -24.74 20.79
C PHE A 103 -40.46 -24.19 21.29
N ILE A 104 -41.49 -25.04 21.37
CA ILE A 104 -42.82 -24.69 21.89
C ILE A 104 -42.74 -24.29 23.37
N ALA A 105 -41.98 -25.05 24.17
CA ALA A 105 -41.67 -24.74 25.57
C ALA A 105 -40.87 -23.44 25.73
N GLY A 106 -40.37 -22.87 24.63
CA GLY A 106 -39.64 -21.62 24.59
C GLY A 106 -38.15 -21.75 24.86
N LYS A 107 -37.62 -22.97 24.87
CA LYS A 107 -36.19 -23.20 24.77
C LYS A 107 -35.75 -22.89 23.34
N HIS A 108 -34.58 -22.28 23.19
CA HIS A 108 -33.94 -22.04 21.89
C HIS A 108 -34.63 -21.08 20.91
N ARG A 109 -35.82 -20.53 21.25
CA ARG A 109 -36.54 -19.58 20.40
C ARG A 109 -36.18 -18.12 20.69
N GLN A 110 -36.09 -17.33 19.65
CA GLN A 110 -36.09 -15.88 19.69
C GLN A 110 -37.48 -15.39 19.24
N LYS A 111 -38.17 -14.59 20.07
CA LYS A 111 -39.54 -14.14 19.73
C LYS A 111 -39.55 -13.04 18.68
N ASN A 112 -38.53 -12.18 18.71
CA ASN A 112 -38.45 -10.94 17.95
C ASN A 112 -37.07 -10.85 17.31
N VAL A 113 -37.01 -10.51 16.03
CA VAL A 113 -35.79 -10.27 15.26
C VAL A 113 -35.96 -8.95 14.52
N VAL A 114 -34.89 -8.18 14.39
CA VAL A 114 -34.93 -6.92 13.63
C VAL A 114 -34.55 -7.22 12.18
N ASN A 115 -35.40 -6.85 11.22
CA ASN A 115 -35.11 -7.01 9.80
C ASN A 115 -34.12 -5.93 9.30
N SER A 116 -33.73 -6.03 8.04
CA SER A 116 -32.87 -5.05 7.36
C SER A 116 -33.37 -3.60 7.37
N GLU A 117 -34.68 -3.38 7.51
CA GLU A 117 -35.31 -2.06 7.56
C GLU A 117 -35.39 -1.47 8.98
N GLY A 118 -34.93 -2.22 9.99
CA GLY A 118 -35.00 -1.82 11.40
C GLY A 118 -36.32 -2.15 12.07
N GLU A 119 -37.22 -2.87 11.39
CA GLU A 119 -38.52 -3.28 11.91
C GLU A 119 -38.42 -4.56 12.73
N VAL A 120 -39.22 -4.64 13.80
CA VAL A 120 -39.29 -5.85 14.63
C VAL A 120 -40.25 -6.84 13.98
N VAL A 121 -39.70 -7.95 13.51
CA VAL A 121 -40.44 -9.11 13.00
C VAL A 121 -40.58 -10.13 14.14
N SER A 122 -41.82 -10.50 14.45
CA SER A 122 -42.14 -11.45 15.51
C SER A 122 -42.54 -12.81 14.95
N LEU A 123 -42.30 -13.89 15.72
CA LEU A 123 -42.96 -15.18 15.48
C LEU A 123 -44.48 -14.99 15.53
N LEU A 124 -45.19 -15.66 14.62
CA LEU A 124 -46.65 -15.69 14.68
C LEU A 124 -47.11 -16.48 15.92
N PRO A 125 -48.29 -16.15 16.47
CA PRO A 125 -48.79 -16.83 17.67
C PRO A 125 -48.83 -18.35 17.49
N LEU A 126 -48.12 -19.07 18.35
CA LEU A 126 -48.19 -20.53 18.44
C LEU A 126 -49.63 -20.97 18.73
N ASN A 127 -50.20 -21.78 17.83
CA ASN A 127 -51.53 -22.37 18.02
C ASN A 127 -51.58 -23.13 19.35
N ALA A 128 -52.60 -22.86 20.17
CA ALA A 128 -52.78 -23.50 21.47
C ALA A 128 -52.89 -25.03 21.39
N GLU A 129 -53.43 -25.54 20.28
CA GLU A 129 -53.51 -26.98 19.99
C GLU A 129 -52.13 -27.63 19.98
N LEU A 130 -51.13 -27.01 19.33
CA LEU A 130 -49.78 -27.56 19.20
C LEU A 130 -49.05 -27.75 20.54
N ARG A 131 -49.44 -26.98 21.56
CA ARG A 131 -48.84 -27.07 22.91
C ARG A 131 -49.29 -28.29 23.69
N ASN A 132 -50.45 -28.84 23.35
CA ASN A 132 -51.09 -29.94 24.07
C ASN A 132 -50.97 -31.28 23.32
N LEU A 133 -50.27 -31.31 22.18
CA LEU A 133 -50.04 -32.53 21.40
C LEU A 133 -48.86 -33.34 21.96
N GLU A 134 -49.06 -34.65 22.09
CA GLU A 134 -47.99 -35.63 22.30
C GLU A 134 -47.37 -36.01 20.94
N TRP A 135 -46.43 -35.19 20.47
CA TRP A 135 -45.81 -35.29 19.14
C TRP A 135 -45.22 -36.69 18.81
N SER A 136 -44.77 -37.44 19.82
CA SER A 136 -44.20 -38.78 19.66
C SER A 136 -45.23 -39.88 19.39
N THR A 137 -46.52 -39.63 19.61
CA THR A 137 -47.59 -40.63 19.47
C THR A 137 -48.58 -40.30 18.35
N LEU A 138 -48.36 -39.21 17.61
CA LEU A 138 -49.21 -38.80 16.49
C LEU A 138 -49.14 -39.82 15.34
N SER A 139 -50.30 -40.05 14.71
CA SER A 139 -50.33 -40.72 13.40
C SER A 139 -49.55 -39.90 12.36
N GLU A 140 -49.13 -40.51 11.26
CA GLU A 140 -48.41 -39.80 10.19
C GLU A 140 -49.21 -38.62 9.64
N VAL A 141 -50.50 -38.82 9.38
CA VAL A 141 -51.41 -37.77 8.88
C VAL A 141 -51.57 -36.63 9.89
N ASP A 142 -51.73 -36.95 11.17
CA ASP A 142 -51.87 -35.93 12.22
C ASP A 142 -50.55 -35.18 12.48
N TYR A 143 -49.42 -35.87 12.35
CA TYR A 143 -48.08 -35.28 12.46
C TYR A 143 -47.83 -34.28 11.32
N GLU A 144 -48.13 -34.64 10.08
CA GLU A 144 -47.99 -33.73 8.93
C GLU A 144 -48.86 -32.47 9.09
N ALA A 145 -50.13 -32.65 9.50
CA ALA A 145 -51.04 -31.53 9.74
C ALA A 145 -50.54 -30.61 10.89
N ALA A 146 -50.02 -31.21 11.97
CA ALA A 146 -49.45 -30.46 13.10
C ALA A 146 -48.14 -29.75 12.74
N LEU A 147 -47.26 -30.42 11.97
CA LEU A 147 -45.99 -29.87 11.52
C LEU A 147 -46.20 -28.67 10.60
N LYS A 148 -47.17 -28.74 9.67
CA LYS A 148 -47.51 -27.61 8.81
C LYS A 148 -47.94 -26.39 9.62
N LYS A 149 -48.84 -26.57 10.60
CA LYS A 149 -49.25 -25.51 11.54
C LYS A 149 -48.06 -24.96 12.36
N PHE A 150 -47.10 -25.82 12.72
CA PHE A 150 -45.88 -25.39 13.41
C PHE A 150 -44.98 -24.54 12.50
N ILE A 151 -44.75 -24.94 11.25
CA ILE A 151 -43.94 -24.20 10.27
C ILE A 151 -44.57 -22.83 9.95
N GLU A 152 -45.90 -22.76 9.91
CA GLU A 152 -46.64 -21.50 9.75
C GLU A 152 -46.35 -20.47 10.86
N THR A 153 -45.82 -20.89 12.02
CA THR A 153 -45.44 -19.94 13.09
C THR A 153 -44.23 -19.06 12.73
N PHE A 154 -43.38 -19.52 11.81
CA PHE A 154 -42.27 -18.73 11.30
C PHE A 154 -42.78 -17.81 10.19
N PRO A 155 -42.53 -16.49 10.22
CA PRO A 155 -42.97 -15.58 9.16
C PRO A 155 -42.18 -15.77 7.85
N LYS A 156 -40.85 -15.89 7.94
CA LYS A 156 -39.88 -16.27 6.87
C LYS A 156 -38.54 -16.63 7.52
N SER A 157 -37.60 -17.24 6.80
CA SER A 157 -36.26 -17.61 7.31
C SER A 157 -36.29 -18.21 8.74
N PRO A 158 -36.80 -19.45 8.94
CA PRO A 158 -36.96 -20.08 10.26
C PRO A 158 -35.75 -19.96 11.19
N PHE A 159 -34.52 -20.07 10.67
CA PHE A 159 -33.32 -20.01 11.49
C PHE A 159 -33.12 -18.64 12.15
N SER A 160 -33.67 -17.55 11.60
CA SER A 160 -33.63 -16.23 12.25
C SER A 160 -34.21 -16.27 13.67
N PHE A 161 -35.18 -17.15 13.94
CA PHE A 161 -35.85 -17.28 15.23
C PHE A 161 -35.32 -18.41 16.12
N ILE A 162 -34.25 -19.08 15.68
CA ILE A 162 -33.61 -20.20 16.40
C ILE A 162 -32.22 -19.75 16.84
N ASP A 163 -31.79 -20.10 18.06
CA ASP A 163 -30.46 -19.77 18.54
C ASP A 163 -29.34 -20.52 17.76
N ALA A 164 -28.13 -19.97 17.80
CA ALA A 164 -27.01 -20.47 16.99
C ALA A 164 -26.58 -21.91 17.35
N LYS A 165 -26.75 -22.33 18.61
CA LYS A 165 -26.39 -23.69 19.04
C LYS A 165 -27.37 -24.68 18.44
N THR A 166 -28.66 -24.40 18.52
CA THR A 166 -29.70 -25.25 17.98
C THR A 166 -29.65 -25.33 16.45
N ARG A 167 -29.31 -24.23 15.75
CA ARG A 167 -29.03 -24.29 14.30
C ARG A 167 -27.92 -25.28 13.97
N MET A 168 -26.85 -25.31 14.77
CA MET A 168 -25.74 -26.24 14.59
C MET A 168 -26.18 -27.69 14.83
N ASP A 169 -26.99 -27.93 15.86
CA ASP A 169 -27.48 -29.27 16.18
C ASP A 169 -28.41 -29.79 15.06
N ILE A 170 -29.29 -28.93 14.52
CA ILE A 170 -30.10 -29.22 13.32
C ILE A 170 -29.19 -29.56 12.12
N PHE A 171 -28.16 -28.76 11.88
CA PHE A 171 -27.24 -28.96 10.75
C PHE A 171 -26.40 -30.25 10.88
N ARG A 172 -26.00 -30.63 12.10
CA ARG A 172 -25.30 -31.90 12.37
C ARG A 172 -26.21 -33.09 12.14
N GLN A 173 -27.43 -33.05 12.65
CA GLN A 173 -28.44 -34.09 12.42
C GLN A 173 -28.64 -34.34 10.93
N ALA A 174 -28.76 -33.26 10.14
CA ALA A 174 -28.85 -33.34 8.68
C ALA A 174 -27.60 -33.92 7.99
N GLY A 175 -26.46 -34.01 8.66
CA GLY A 175 -25.24 -34.67 8.15
C GLY A 175 -25.09 -36.14 8.58
N GLU A 176 -25.77 -36.55 9.65
CA GLU A 176 -25.69 -37.88 10.26
C GLU A 176 -26.79 -38.84 9.79
N ALA A 177 -27.84 -38.34 9.12
CA ALA A 177 -28.96 -39.15 8.61
C ALA A 177 -28.48 -40.28 7.65
N PRO A 178 -28.81 -41.57 7.91
CA PRO A 178 -28.24 -42.73 7.21
C PRO A 178 -28.51 -42.83 5.71
N SER A 179 -29.60 -42.27 5.20
CA SER A 179 -29.95 -42.28 3.77
C SER A 179 -29.03 -41.40 2.90
N LEU A 180 -28.34 -40.41 3.47
CA LEU A 180 -27.30 -39.61 2.81
C LEU A 180 -25.98 -40.38 2.58
N HIS A 181 -25.81 -41.54 3.22
CA HIS A 181 -24.57 -42.34 3.18
C HIS A 181 -24.66 -43.60 2.30
N LYS A 182 -25.80 -43.88 1.67
CA LYS A 182 -25.99 -45.09 0.84
C LYS A 182 -25.83 -44.85 -0.67
N SER A 183 -24.62 -44.43 -1.07
CA SER A 183 -23.97 -44.92 -2.31
C SER A 183 -22.60 -44.24 -2.48
N PRO A 184 -21.49 -44.98 -2.32
CA PRO A 184 -20.15 -44.45 -2.62
C PRO A 184 -19.91 -44.18 -4.12
N LYS A 185 -20.89 -44.45 -5.00
CA LYS A 185 -20.70 -44.43 -6.46
C LYS A 185 -21.75 -43.63 -7.23
N SER A 186 -22.64 -42.90 -6.56
CA SER A 186 -23.63 -42.09 -7.27
C SER A 186 -23.81 -40.74 -6.60
N ASN A 187 -23.46 -39.68 -7.34
CA ASN A 187 -23.53 -38.30 -6.91
C ASN A 187 -24.89 -37.88 -6.31
N TRP A 188 -25.99 -38.59 -6.54
CA TRP A 188 -27.34 -38.21 -6.11
C TRP A 188 -27.57 -38.18 -4.58
N ALA A 189 -26.77 -38.88 -3.77
CA ALA A 189 -26.91 -38.82 -2.31
C ALA A 189 -26.53 -37.44 -1.73
N LEU A 190 -25.73 -36.62 -2.45
CA LEU A 190 -25.42 -35.22 -2.09
C LEU A 190 -26.60 -34.23 -2.34
N TYR A 191 -27.74 -34.71 -2.85
CA TYR A 191 -28.85 -33.88 -3.35
C TYR A 191 -30.07 -33.84 -2.40
N THR A 192 -30.00 -34.45 -1.22
CA THR A 192 -31.13 -34.60 -0.29
C THR A 192 -30.92 -33.82 1.03
N GLY A 193 -32.02 -33.38 1.66
CA GLY A 193 -32.02 -32.73 2.97
C GLY A 193 -31.61 -31.24 2.97
N LEU A 194 -31.21 -30.72 4.14
CA LEU A 194 -30.91 -29.29 4.35
C LEU A 194 -29.75 -28.72 3.51
N LYS A 195 -28.99 -29.53 2.76
CA LYS A 195 -27.86 -29.08 1.93
C LYS A 195 -28.27 -28.55 0.55
N GLN A 196 -29.57 -28.33 0.31
CA GLN A 196 -30.11 -27.68 -0.88
C GLN A 196 -30.02 -26.15 -0.79
N TYR A 197 -28.80 -25.61 -0.81
CA TYR A 197 -28.55 -24.18 -0.56
C TYR A 197 -29.21 -23.21 -1.55
N ASP A 198 -29.61 -23.67 -2.74
CA ASP A 198 -30.39 -22.88 -3.71
C ASP A 198 -31.77 -22.45 -3.17
N THR A 199 -32.28 -23.12 -2.13
CA THR A 199 -33.57 -22.83 -1.48
C THR A 199 -33.40 -22.15 -0.12
N TRP A 200 -32.18 -21.73 0.21
CA TRP A 200 -31.91 -20.99 1.43
C TRP A 200 -32.11 -19.49 1.21
N GLU A 201 -32.63 -18.83 2.23
CA GLU A 201 -32.88 -17.39 2.29
C GLU A 201 -31.90 -16.72 3.27
N PRO A 202 -31.56 -15.44 3.08
CA PRO A 202 -30.77 -14.69 4.06
C PRO A 202 -31.47 -14.62 5.43
N LEU A 203 -30.70 -14.67 6.51
CA LEU A 203 -31.24 -14.37 7.84
C LEU A 203 -31.70 -12.92 7.92
N LEU A 204 -32.82 -12.68 8.62
CA LEU A 204 -33.31 -11.35 8.94
C LEU A 204 -32.20 -10.44 9.54
N GLY A 205 -32.14 -9.20 9.07
CA GLY A 205 -31.16 -8.20 9.50
C GLY A 205 -30.11 -7.89 8.44
N GLU A 206 -28.84 -7.79 8.83
CA GLU A 206 -27.76 -7.39 7.89
C GLU A 206 -27.55 -8.37 6.73
N ALA A 207 -27.89 -9.65 6.87
CA ALA A 207 -27.75 -10.60 5.76
C ALA A 207 -28.75 -10.30 4.62
N GLU A 208 -29.97 -9.82 4.93
CA GLU A 208 -30.93 -9.36 3.90
C GLU A 208 -30.42 -8.13 3.12
N LEU A 209 -29.59 -7.29 3.74
CA LEU A 209 -29.01 -6.12 3.06
C LEU A 209 -27.98 -6.53 2.00
N TYR A 210 -27.27 -7.63 2.22
CA TYR A 210 -26.05 -7.95 1.48
C TYR A 210 -26.10 -9.23 0.67
N ILE A 211 -26.90 -10.23 1.06
CA ILE A 211 -26.97 -11.52 0.38
C ILE A 211 -28.20 -11.55 -0.51
N GLU A 212 -28.00 -11.91 -1.78
CA GLU A 212 -29.08 -12.13 -2.73
C GLU A 212 -29.66 -13.52 -2.54
N LEU A 213 -28.79 -14.54 -2.62
CA LEU A 213 -29.18 -15.94 -2.55
C LEU A 213 -28.01 -16.87 -2.22
N GLY A 214 -28.33 -18.11 -1.87
CA GLY A 214 -27.38 -19.21 -1.75
C GLY A 214 -27.42 -20.08 -3.01
N HIS A 215 -26.30 -20.72 -3.29
CA HIS A 215 -26.18 -21.74 -4.33
C HIS A 215 -25.48 -22.98 -3.81
N ARG A 216 -25.75 -24.12 -4.44
CA ARG A 216 -25.05 -25.37 -4.16
C ARG A 216 -23.85 -25.56 -5.08
N GLU A 217 -22.71 -25.86 -4.46
CA GLU A 217 -21.49 -26.25 -5.18
C GLU A 217 -21.49 -27.74 -5.56
N LEU A 218 -20.88 -28.08 -6.71
CA LEU A 218 -20.82 -29.45 -7.23
C LEU A 218 -20.11 -30.44 -6.28
N ASN A 219 -19.28 -29.93 -5.37
CA ASN A 219 -18.53 -30.71 -4.38
C ASN A 219 -19.24 -30.80 -3.01
N GLY A 220 -20.53 -30.45 -2.91
CA GLY A 220 -21.31 -30.51 -1.66
C GLY A 220 -21.14 -29.33 -0.71
N GLY A 221 -20.50 -28.24 -1.18
CA GLY A 221 -20.40 -26.96 -0.47
C GLY A 221 -21.58 -26.02 -0.75
N TRP A 222 -21.53 -24.84 -0.15
CA TRP A 222 -22.40 -23.70 -0.44
C TRP A 222 -21.61 -22.60 -1.15
N GLU A 223 -22.30 -21.84 -1.99
CA GLU A 223 -21.87 -20.57 -2.54
C GLU A 223 -22.89 -19.51 -2.10
N VAL A 224 -22.41 -18.31 -1.76
CA VAL A 224 -23.25 -17.15 -1.44
C VAL A 224 -23.03 -16.10 -2.50
N ILE A 225 -24.11 -15.65 -3.14
CA ILE A 225 -24.11 -14.51 -4.05
C ILE A 225 -24.52 -13.25 -3.29
N PHE A 226 -23.67 -12.23 -3.35
CA PHE A 226 -23.95 -10.94 -2.72
C PHE A 226 -24.68 -9.99 -3.67
N LYS A 227 -25.57 -9.18 -3.11
CA LYS A 227 -26.25 -8.08 -3.80
C LYS A 227 -25.21 -7.08 -4.34
N PRO A 228 -25.35 -6.61 -5.60
CA PRO A 228 -24.49 -5.56 -6.12
C PRO A 228 -24.61 -4.28 -5.29
N GLN A 229 -23.47 -3.77 -4.82
CA GLN A 229 -23.40 -2.54 -4.04
C GLN A 229 -23.17 -1.36 -4.99
N LYS A 230 -23.87 -0.23 -4.77
CA LYS A 230 -23.75 0.99 -5.61
C LYS A 230 -22.55 1.88 -5.27
N THR A 231 -21.91 1.64 -4.13
CA THR A 231 -20.74 2.42 -3.68
C THR A 231 -19.64 1.50 -3.18
N TYR A 232 -18.40 1.96 -3.30
CA TYR A 232 -17.24 1.19 -2.82
C TYR A 232 -17.27 1.05 -1.29
N ALA A 233 -17.69 2.10 -0.58
CA ALA A 233 -17.83 2.05 0.87
C ALA A 233 -18.86 1.01 1.34
N ALA A 234 -20.01 0.88 0.66
CA ALA A 234 -21.00 -0.15 0.99
C ALA A 234 -20.44 -1.56 0.74
N PHE A 235 -19.67 -1.73 -0.34
CA PHE A 235 -18.97 -2.99 -0.62
C PHE A 235 -17.91 -3.33 0.44
N GLU A 236 -17.14 -2.36 0.91
CA GLU A 236 -16.19 -2.56 2.02
C GLU A 236 -16.91 -2.91 3.33
N LYS A 237 -18.02 -2.22 3.66
CA LYS A 237 -18.85 -2.54 4.84
C LYS A 237 -19.38 -3.97 4.77
N MET A 238 -19.90 -4.37 3.62
CA MET A 238 -20.35 -5.74 3.36
C MET A 238 -19.23 -6.76 3.62
N GLN A 239 -18.04 -6.54 3.06
CA GLN A 239 -16.90 -7.45 3.27
C GLN A 239 -16.46 -7.49 4.73
N THR A 240 -16.35 -6.34 5.40
CA THR A 240 -15.98 -6.28 6.82
C THR A 240 -17.01 -6.99 7.69
N TRP A 241 -18.29 -6.75 7.45
CA TRP A 241 -19.40 -7.43 8.13
C TRP A 241 -19.29 -8.94 7.97
N PHE A 242 -19.25 -9.42 6.72
CA PHE A 242 -19.23 -10.85 6.41
C PHE A 242 -18.03 -11.56 7.05
N ARG A 243 -16.84 -10.94 6.94
CA ARG A 243 -15.60 -11.51 7.47
C ARG A 243 -15.58 -11.53 8.99
N THR A 244 -16.12 -10.51 9.64
CA THR A 244 -16.21 -10.42 11.10
C THR A 244 -17.21 -11.45 11.62
N LEU A 245 -18.39 -11.52 11.02
CA LEU A 245 -19.46 -12.43 11.41
C LEU A 245 -19.04 -13.90 11.28
N LEU A 246 -18.42 -14.27 10.16
CA LEU A 246 -17.95 -15.65 9.91
C LEU A 246 -16.57 -15.97 10.53
N GLY A 247 -15.91 -14.95 11.09
CA GLY A 247 -14.63 -15.06 11.77
C GLY A 247 -14.71 -15.84 13.09
N SER A 248 -13.55 -16.01 13.71
CA SER A 248 -13.40 -16.46 15.09
C SER A 248 -12.92 -15.31 15.96
N LYS A 249 -12.91 -15.49 17.29
CA LYS A 249 -12.63 -14.43 18.27
C LYS A 249 -11.35 -13.61 17.99
N ASN A 250 -10.36 -14.21 17.32
CA ASN A 250 -9.07 -13.58 17.02
C ASN A 250 -8.76 -13.49 15.51
N ASN A 251 -9.58 -14.04 14.62
CA ASN A 251 -9.29 -14.10 13.18
C ASN A 251 -10.52 -13.76 12.35
N LEU A 252 -10.36 -12.81 11.43
CA LEU A 252 -11.34 -12.56 10.38
C LEU A 252 -11.46 -13.79 9.48
N PHE A 253 -12.68 -14.03 8.96
CA PHE A 253 -12.85 -14.97 7.88
C PHE A 253 -12.21 -14.44 6.59
N GLU A 254 -11.95 -15.34 5.64
CA GLU A 254 -11.43 -14.96 4.33
C GLU A 254 -12.45 -14.11 3.57
N ALA A 255 -11.95 -13.15 2.80
CA ALA A 255 -12.78 -12.32 1.92
C ALA A 255 -13.45 -13.17 0.83
N PRO A 256 -14.56 -12.68 0.23
CA PRO A 256 -15.13 -13.28 -0.98
C PRO A 256 -14.05 -13.50 -2.05
N GLY A 257 -14.07 -14.70 -2.64
CA GLY A 257 -13.05 -15.16 -3.57
C GLY A 257 -13.24 -14.59 -4.97
N HIS A 258 -14.50 -14.50 -5.42
CA HIS A 258 -14.84 -13.79 -6.65
C HIS A 258 -15.38 -12.43 -6.29
N GLN A 259 -14.80 -11.39 -6.87
CA GLN A 259 -15.27 -10.02 -6.70
C GLN A 259 -15.41 -9.38 -8.05
N ARG A 260 -16.45 -8.58 -8.24
CA ARG A 260 -16.80 -8.00 -9.53
C ARG A 260 -16.91 -6.50 -9.45
N VAL A 261 -16.49 -5.86 -10.52
CA VAL A 261 -16.79 -4.46 -10.81
C VAL A 261 -17.53 -4.45 -12.15
N VAL A 262 -18.70 -3.81 -12.19
CA VAL A 262 -19.53 -3.70 -13.40
C VAL A 262 -19.92 -2.25 -13.58
N MET A 263 -19.79 -1.73 -14.80
CA MET A 263 -20.13 -0.36 -15.13
C MET A 263 -20.71 -0.23 -16.54
N PRO A 264 -21.48 0.85 -16.83
CA PRO A 264 -21.88 1.15 -18.20
C PRO A 264 -20.67 1.31 -19.11
N LEU A 265 -20.76 0.80 -20.34
CA LEU A 265 -19.76 1.01 -21.38
C LEU A 265 -19.89 2.43 -21.92
N ILE A 266 -18.78 3.17 -21.98
CA ILE A 266 -18.75 4.48 -22.64
C ILE A 266 -18.93 4.28 -24.14
N GLN A 267 -19.91 4.96 -24.74
CA GLN A 267 -20.17 4.91 -26.18
C GLN A 267 -19.50 6.10 -26.87
N HIS A 268 -18.49 5.83 -27.70
CA HIS A 268 -17.84 6.80 -28.56
C HIS A 268 -18.14 6.55 -30.05
N LEU A 269 -17.57 7.39 -30.92
CA LEU A 269 -17.46 7.08 -32.35
C LEU A 269 -16.64 5.79 -32.55
N PRO A 270 -16.84 5.03 -33.65
CA PRO A 270 -16.21 3.71 -33.84
C PRO A 270 -14.68 3.69 -33.67
N GLU A 271 -13.98 4.70 -34.19
CA GLU A 271 -12.50 4.79 -34.07
C GLU A 271 -12.05 5.07 -32.63
N GLU A 272 -12.77 5.92 -31.91
CA GLU A 272 -12.54 6.23 -30.51
C GLU A 272 -12.86 5.02 -29.60
N ASN A 273 -13.91 4.25 -29.92
CA ASN A 273 -14.21 3.00 -29.23
C ASN A 273 -13.07 1.99 -29.39
N LYS A 274 -12.53 1.82 -30.60
CA LYS A 274 -11.39 0.92 -30.82
C LYS A 274 -10.17 1.34 -29.98
N ARG A 275 -9.89 2.64 -29.90
CA ARG A 275 -8.80 3.18 -29.07
C ARG A 275 -9.05 2.97 -27.57
N TYR A 276 -10.29 3.17 -27.13
CA TYR A 276 -10.70 2.91 -25.74
C TYR A 276 -10.54 1.43 -25.40
N GLU A 277 -11.05 0.53 -26.24
CA GLU A 277 -11.01 -0.91 -26.00
C GLU A 277 -9.58 -1.47 -25.97
N ASP A 278 -8.73 -1.04 -26.91
CA ASP A 278 -7.32 -1.45 -26.97
C ASP A 278 -6.56 -1.03 -25.70
N ARG A 279 -6.89 0.14 -25.13
CA ARG A 279 -6.28 0.62 -23.87
C ARG A 279 -6.90 -0.01 -22.63
N ALA A 280 -8.20 -0.29 -22.63
CA ALA A 280 -8.86 -1.02 -21.55
C ALA A 280 -8.34 -2.47 -21.45
N ALA A 281 -8.01 -3.06 -22.60
CA ALA A 281 -7.36 -4.38 -22.66
C ALA A 281 -5.94 -4.33 -22.08
N GLU A 282 -5.17 -3.28 -22.34
CA GLU A 282 -3.86 -3.06 -21.70
C GLU A 282 -3.99 -2.91 -20.17
N VAL A 283 -4.94 -2.10 -19.69
CA VAL A 283 -5.20 -1.97 -18.24
C VAL A 283 -5.51 -3.36 -17.64
N SER A 284 -6.30 -4.17 -18.33
CA SER A 284 -6.64 -5.54 -17.91
C SER A 284 -5.42 -6.47 -17.91
N ARG A 285 -4.56 -6.38 -18.94
CA ARG A 285 -3.28 -7.12 -19.03
C ARG A 285 -2.40 -6.81 -17.83
N MET A 286 -2.20 -5.53 -17.54
CA MET A 286 -1.36 -5.08 -16.43
C MET A 286 -1.94 -5.43 -15.07
N ILE A 287 -3.27 -5.41 -14.89
CA ILE A 287 -3.90 -5.91 -13.67
C ILE A 287 -3.65 -7.42 -13.48
N GLN A 288 -3.81 -8.22 -14.54
CA GLN A 288 -3.49 -9.65 -14.49
C GLN A 288 -2.03 -9.87 -14.11
N THR A 289 -1.10 -9.17 -14.79
CA THR A 289 0.33 -9.19 -14.48
C THR A 289 0.62 -8.81 -13.02
N TYR A 290 -0.01 -7.75 -12.52
CA TYR A 290 0.14 -7.30 -11.14
C TYR A 290 -0.27 -8.37 -10.13
N ILE A 291 -1.45 -8.97 -10.32
CA ILE A 291 -1.97 -10.04 -9.45
C ILE A 291 -1.00 -11.22 -9.43
N ILE A 292 -0.51 -11.65 -10.59
CA ILE A 292 0.45 -12.77 -10.71
C ILE A 292 1.76 -12.41 -10.00
N ALA A 293 2.35 -11.25 -10.28
CA ALA A 293 3.61 -10.82 -9.67
C ALA A 293 3.51 -10.75 -8.14
N ARG A 294 2.42 -10.17 -7.61
CA ARG A 294 2.13 -10.13 -6.17
C ARG A 294 2.02 -11.53 -5.58
N ALA A 295 1.33 -12.43 -6.28
CA ALA A 295 1.11 -13.80 -5.85
C ALA A 295 2.40 -14.64 -5.85
N LEU A 296 3.29 -14.47 -6.84
CA LEU A 296 4.61 -15.09 -6.92
C LEU A 296 5.54 -14.56 -5.83
N LYS A 297 5.61 -13.23 -5.67
CA LYS A 297 6.38 -12.61 -4.59
C LYS A 297 5.95 -13.12 -3.21
N GLY A 298 4.66 -13.18 -2.96
CA GLY A 298 4.08 -13.67 -1.70
C GLY A 298 4.07 -15.19 -1.54
N LYS A 299 4.48 -15.95 -2.57
CA LYS A 299 4.43 -17.44 -2.59
C LYS A 299 3.04 -17.98 -2.21
N THR A 300 1.99 -17.33 -2.70
CA THR A 300 0.59 -17.57 -2.31
C THR A 300 -0.01 -18.89 -2.84
N GLY A 301 0.79 -19.71 -3.51
CA GLY A 301 0.34 -20.98 -4.10
C GLY A 301 -0.20 -20.87 -5.54
N VAL A 302 -0.23 -19.65 -6.12
CA VAL A 302 -0.79 -19.38 -7.45
C VAL A 302 -0.22 -20.26 -8.56
N LEU A 303 1.07 -20.60 -8.47
CA LEU A 303 1.78 -21.44 -9.43
C LEU A 303 1.18 -22.83 -9.61
N GLY A 304 0.40 -23.33 -8.66
CA GLY A 304 -0.26 -24.61 -8.83
C GLY A 304 -1.66 -24.60 -8.27
N ALA A 305 -2.38 -23.51 -8.50
CA ALA A 305 -3.80 -23.41 -8.24
C ALA A 305 -4.55 -23.36 -9.57
N ARG A 306 -5.69 -24.03 -9.66
CA ARG A 306 -6.53 -24.06 -10.87
C ARG A 306 -7.41 -22.80 -10.95
N TYR A 307 -6.79 -21.64 -11.19
CA TYR A 307 -7.53 -20.38 -11.40
C TYR A 307 -8.04 -20.21 -12.84
N GLY A 308 -7.78 -21.17 -13.72
CA GLY A 308 -7.93 -21.02 -15.18
C GLY A 308 -6.63 -20.54 -15.82
N ASP A 309 -6.67 -20.37 -17.14
CA ASP A 309 -5.49 -20.01 -17.93
C ASP A 309 -5.19 -18.50 -17.81
N ILE A 310 -3.92 -18.14 -17.91
CA ILE A 310 -3.52 -16.73 -18.05
C ILE A 310 -4.02 -16.27 -19.43
N HIS A 311 -4.78 -15.18 -19.49
CA HIS A 311 -5.29 -14.66 -20.76
C HIS A 311 -4.14 -14.09 -21.58
N ASN A 312 -4.06 -14.49 -22.86
CA ASN A 312 -3.09 -13.94 -23.80
C ASN A 312 -3.57 -12.57 -24.33
N ASP A 313 -2.70 -11.84 -25.01
CA ASP A 313 -2.99 -10.51 -25.55
C ASP A 313 -4.22 -10.54 -26.49
N SER A 314 -4.40 -11.60 -27.28
CA SER A 314 -5.54 -11.72 -28.20
C SER A 314 -6.89 -11.96 -27.49
N ASP A 315 -6.88 -12.66 -26.36
CA ASP A 315 -8.09 -12.90 -25.57
C ASP A 315 -8.61 -11.60 -24.94
N LEU A 316 -7.70 -10.72 -24.52
CA LEU A 316 -8.03 -9.48 -23.81
C LEU A 316 -8.65 -8.40 -24.72
N LEU A 317 -8.33 -8.39 -26.02
CA LEU A 317 -8.78 -7.35 -26.96
C LEU A 317 -10.30 -7.17 -27.02
N ASN A 318 -11.06 -8.27 -26.91
CA ASN A 318 -12.53 -8.23 -27.01
C ASN A 318 -13.22 -7.80 -25.70
N LEU A 319 -12.45 -7.59 -24.63
CA LEU A 319 -12.94 -7.31 -23.28
C LEU A 319 -13.95 -8.36 -22.79
N SER A 320 -13.77 -9.60 -23.24
CA SER A 320 -14.60 -10.75 -22.90
C SER A 320 -13.72 -11.99 -22.90
N THR A 321 -13.53 -12.60 -21.74
CA THR A 321 -12.61 -13.74 -21.58
C THR A 321 -13.25 -14.92 -20.84
N SER A 322 -12.59 -16.07 -20.89
CA SER A 322 -12.94 -17.24 -20.08
C SER A 322 -12.45 -17.07 -18.63
N ARG A 323 -12.46 -18.15 -17.83
CA ARG A 323 -11.96 -18.11 -16.44
C ARG A 323 -10.42 -18.05 -16.44
N GLY A 324 -9.86 -17.13 -15.67
CA GLY A 324 -8.43 -16.98 -15.41
C GLY A 324 -8.19 -16.19 -14.11
N PRO A 325 -6.99 -15.64 -13.86
CA PRO A 325 -6.75 -14.75 -12.71
C PRO A 325 -7.76 -13.59 -12.62
N ILE A 326 -8.19 -13.11 -13.79
CA ILE A 326 -9.33 -12.23 -14.02
C ILE A 326 -10.28 -12.86 -15.03
N ARG A 327 -11.51 -12.36 -15.16
CA ARG A 327 -12.45 -12.66 -16.25
C ARG A 327 -13.10 -11.37 -16.71
N LEU A 328 -12.97 -11.03 -17.98
CA LEU A 328 -13.61 -9.85 -18.57
C LEU A 328 -15.02 -10.21 -19.01
N GLU A 329 -15.98 -9.32 -18.74
CA GLU A 329 -17.42 -9.59 -18.85
C GLU A 329 -18.12 -8.48 -19.62
N ARG A 330 -18.13 -8.58 -20.95
CA ARG A 330 -18.87 -7.65 -21.82
C ARG A 330 -20.32 -8.09 -21.98
N ASN A 331 -21.27 -7.16 -21.83
CA ASN A 331 -22.70 -7.37 -22.02
C ASN A 331 -23.30 -8.57 -21.26
N ARG A 332 -22.65 -8.99 -20.17
CA ARG A 332 -23.07 -10.17 -19.40
C ARG A 332 -24.24 -9.85 -18.46
N PHE A 333 -24.18 -8.70 -17.79
CA PHE A 333 -25.16 -8.33 -16.76
C PHE A 333 -26.31 -7.50 -17.32
N TYR A 334 -26.01 -6.59 -18.23
CA TYR A 334 -27.00 -5.83 -19.01
C TYR A 334 -26.37 -5.37 -20.33
N GLU A 335 -27.20 -4.96 -21.28
CA GLU A 335 -26.74 -4.45 -22.56
C GLU A 335 -25.89 -3.18 -22.38
N ASN A 336 -24.81 -3.03 -23.14
CA ASN A 336 -23.86 -1.94 -23.02
C ASN A 336 -23.18 -1.86 -21.64
N SER A 337 -22.84 -3.01 -21.06
CA SER A 337 -22.06 -3.10 -19.82
C SER A 337 -20.66 -3.64 -20.08
N ILE A 338 -19.69 -3.17 -19.29
CA ILE A 338 -18.38 -3.80 -19.15
C ILE A 338 -18.15 -4.16 -17.68
N GLY A 339 -17.58 -5.33 -17.45
CA GLY A 339 -17.21 -5.76 -16.12
C GLY A 339 -15.95 -6.60 -16.09
N ILE A 340 -15.43 -6.76 -14.87
CA ILE A 340 -14.31 -7.63 -14.57
C ILE A 340 -14.61 -8.41 -13.29
N GLU A 341 -14.46 -9.73 -13.35
CA GLU A 341 -14.38 -10.59 -12.19
C GLU A 341 -12.91 -10.79 -11.83
N PHE A 342 -12.55 -10.49 -10.59
CA PHE A 342 -11.26 -10.80 -10.02
C PHE A 342 -11.36 -12.08 -9.18
N ARG A 343 -10.53 -13.07 -9.47
CA ARG A 343 -10.52 -14.37 -8.77
C ARG A 343 -9.27 -14.53 -7.89
N ALA A 344 -8.11 -14.19 -8.44
CA ALA A 344 -6.84 -14.26 -7.72
C ALA A 344 -6.51 -12.93 -7.02
N GLY A 345 -5.76 -12.99 -5.91
CA GLY A 345 -5.29 -11.80 -5.19
C GLY A 345 -6.34 -11.09 -4.31
N MET A 346 -7.62 -11.44 -4.43
CA MET A 346 -8.73 -10.72 -3.75
C MET A 346 -8.79 -10.89 -2.24
N LYS A 347 -8.03 -11.84 -1.70
CA LYS A 347 -7.86 -12.04 -0.25
C LYS A 347 -6.90 -11.02 0.37
N ASP A 348 -6.01 -10.42 -0.42
CA ASP A 348 -5.11 -9.33 0.01
C ASP A 348 -5.83 -7.99 -0.20
N GLU A 349 -6.11 -7.28 0.89
CA GLU A 349 -6.83 -5.99 0.84
C GLU A 349 -6.10 -4.92 0.03
N VAL A 350 -4.76 -4.91 0.06
CA VAL A 350 -3.95 -3.92 -0.66
C VAL A 350 -4.05 -4.18 -2.16
N VAL A 351 -3.88 -5.44 -2.58
CA VAL A 351 -4.01 -5.84 -3.99
C VAL A 351 -5.41 -5.54 -4.49
N ARG A 352 -6.43 -5.97 -3.74
CA ARG A 352 -7.85 -5.75 -4.08
C ARG A 352 -8.19 -4.28 -4.29
N ARG A 353 -7.89 -3.44 -3.30
CA ARG A 353 -8.23 -2.01 -3.33
C ARG A 353 -7.55 -1.32 -4.49
N PHE A 354 -6.28 -1.64 -4.72
CA PHE A 354 -5.52 -1.09 -5.84
C PHE A 354 -6.15 -1.47 -7.19
N VAL A 355 -6.36 -2.77 -7.47
CA VAL A 355 -6.89 -3.19 -8.78
C VAL A 355 -8.30 -2.67 -9.06
N GLN A 356 -9.17 -2.62 -8.04
CA GLN A 356 -10.51 -2.07 -8.15
C GLN A 356 -10.47 -0.55 -8.39
N ALA A 357 -9.62 0.19 -7.66
CA ALA A 357 -9.46 1.63 -7.84
C ALA A 357 -8.93 2.00 -9.23
N ILE A 358 -7.91 1.29 -9.73
CA ILE A 358 -7.34 1.51 -11.07
C ILE A 358 -8.37 1.24 -12.16
N TYR A 359 -8.99 0.06 -12.13
CA TYR A 359 -9.94 -0.33 -13.17
C TYR A 359 -11.07 0.70 -13.29
N ILE A 360 -11.61 1.14 -12.16
CA ILE A 360 -12.73 2.09 -12.13
C ILE A 360 -12.28 3.50 -12.55
N SER A 361 -11.21 4.01 -11.95
CA SER A 361 -10.75 5.37 -12.23
C SER A 361 -10.45 5.59 -13.71
N ARG A 362 -9.72 4.65 -14.33
CA ARG A 362 -9.30 4.75 -15.74
C ARG A 362 -10.47 4.55 -16.71
N LEU A 363 -11.23 3.46 -16.56
CA LEU A 363 -12.27 3.12 -17.54
C LEU A 363 -13.49 4.05 -17.43
N SER A 364 -13.91 4.44 -16.22
CA SER A 364 -15.09 5.30 -16.06
C SER A 364 -14.91 6.70 -16.63
N ARG A 365 -13.67 7.09 -16.98
CA ARG A 365 -13.30 8.42 -17.48
C ARG A 365 -12.68 8.44 -18.86
N ASN A 366 -12.35 7.28 -19.42
CA ASN A 366 -11.52 7.18 -20.63
C ASN A 366 -10.23 8.02 -20.55
N ASP A 367 -9.63 8.12 -19.36
CA ASP A 367 -8.36 8.83 -19.19
C ASP A 367 -7.23 7.80 -19.09
N MET A 368 -6.84 7.39 -20.29
CA MET A 368 -5.83 6.38 -20.60
C MET A 368 -4.83 6.92 -21.62
N SER A 369 -4.65 8.25 -21.71
CA SER A 369 -3.75 8.87 -22.70
C SER A 369 -2.29 8.44 -22.54
N ASP A 370 -1.89 8.23 -21.29
CA ASP A 370 -0.59 7.77 -20.80
C ASP A 370 -0.46 6.22 -20.80
N ILE A 371 -1.54 5.51 -21.11
CA ILE A 371 -1.54 4.05 -21.25
C ILE A 371 -1.28 3.68 -22.72
N ALA A 372 -0.31 2.79 -22.93
CA ALA A 372 0.00 2.27 -24.23
C ALA A 372 -1.20 1.46 -24.77
N PRO A 373 -1.49 1.52 -26.08
CA PRO A 373 -2.43 0.59 -26.68
C PRO A 373 -1.93 -0.86 -26.52
N LEU A 374 -2.80 -1.84 -26.26
CA LEU A 374 -2.38 -3.25 -26.16
C LEU A 374 -1.66 -3.69 -27.44
N SER A 375 -2.15 -3.23 -28.60
CA SER A 375 -1.56 -3.48 -29.91
C SER A 375 -0.15 -2.90 -30.13
N SER A 376 0.34 -2.00 -29.27
CA SER A 376 1.64 -1.35 -29.48
C SER A 376 2.83 -2.22 -29.07
N TYR A 377 2.61 -3.23 -28.22
CA TYR A 377 3.64 -4.20 -27.86
C TYR A 377 3.03 -5.48 -27.31
N SER A 378 3.75 -6.57 -27.52
CA SER A 378 3.37 -7.91 -27.10
C SER A 378 4.04 -8.30 -25.79
N LEU A 379 3.27 -8.87 -24.86
CA LEU A 379 3.79 -9.37 -23.57
C LEU A 379 3.33 -10.80 -23.28
N LEU A 380 2.08 -11.13 -23.64
CA LEU A 380 1.49 -12.45 -23.45
C LEU A 380 1.01 -12.98 -24.81
N THR A 381 1.93 -13.25 -25.74
CA THR A 381 1.60 -13.82 -27.06
C THR A 381 1.44 -15.32 -26.99
N ARG A 382 0.73 -15.92 -27.94
CA ARG A 382 0.67 -17.39 -28.07
C ARG A 382 2.05 -18.05 -28.08
N ASP A 383 3.09 -17.40 -28.62
CA ASP A 383 4.47 -17.91 -28.58
C ASP A 383 5.04 -18.05 -27.16
N VAL A 384 4.58 -17.26 -26.18
CA VAL A 384 4.91 -17.45 -24.76
C VAL A 384 4.28 -18.74 -24.22
N PHE A 385 3.15 -19.18 -24.77
CA PHE A 385 2.43 -20.40 -24.41
C PHE A 385 2.91 -21.63 -25.20
N ASP A 386 3.25 -21.45 -26.48
CA ASP A 386 3.73 -22.51 -27.40
C ASP A 386 5.25 -22.76 -27.28
N TYR A 387 5.97 -21.83 -26.65
CA TYR A 387 7.37 -21.86 -26.25
C TYR A 387 8.39 -22.22 -27.35
N ASP A 388 9.01 -21.19 -27.94
CA ASP A 388 10.18 -21.34 -28.82
C ASP A 388 11.50 -21.23 -28.04
N GLN A 389 12.17 -22.38 -27.90
CA GLN A 389 13.49 -22.52 -27.25
C GLN A 389 14.58 -21.69 -27.90
N TYR A 390 14.55 -21.55 -29.22
CA TYR A 390 15.58 -20.88 -29.99
C TYR A 390 15.42 -19.37 -29.88
N LEU A 391 14.21 -18.85 -30.04
CA LEU A 391 13.93 -17.41 -29.89
C LEU A 391 14.22 -16.93 -28.47
N THR A 392 13.86 -17.71 -27.46
CA THR A 392 14.15 -17.39 -26.05
C THR A 392 15.65 -17.37 -25.78
N ALA A 393 16.39 -18.37 -26.29
CA ALA A 393 17.84 -18.45 -26.18
C ALA A 393 18.54 -17.26 -26.84
N GLN A 394 18.10 -16.88 -28.05
CA GLN A 394 18.62 -15.70 -28.74
C GLN A 394 18.30 -14.41 -27.99
N ARG A 395 17.07 -14.24 -27.50
CA ARG A 395 16.63 -13.03 -26.78
C ARG A 395 17.44 -12.83 -25.50
N LEU A 396 17.65 -13.90 -24.73
CA LEU A 396 18.39 -13.86 -23.46
C LEU A 396 19.90 -14.02 -23.61
N ASP A 397 20.41 -14.27 -24.82
CA ASP A 397 21.83 -14.55 -25.10
C ASP A 397 22.34 -15.72 -24.24
N LEU A 398 21.66 -16.86 -24.41
CA LEU A 398 21.94 -18.14 -23.77
C LEU A 398 22.00 -19.24 -24.84
N SER A 399 22.59 -20.39 -24.52
CA SER A 399 22.47 -21.56 -25.37
C SER A 399 21.08 -22.20 -25.26
N SER A 400 20.53 -22.70 -26.37
CA SER A 400 19.24 -23.40 -26.38
C SER A 400 19.22 -24.61 -25.42
N LYS A 401 20.37 -25.25 -25.18
CA LYS A 401 20.52 -26.35 -24.22
C LYS A 401 20.21 -25.91 -22.79
N ILE A 402 20.69 -24.73 -22.37
CA ILE A 402 20.43 -24.20 -21.02
C ILE A 402 18.94 -23.90 -20.87
N VAL A 403 18.35 -23.20 -21.83
CA VAL A 403 16.92 -22.83 -21.75
C VAL A 403 16.02 -24.07 -21.76
N LYS A 404 16.34 -25.06 -22.59
CA LYS A 404 15.64 -26.36 -22.61
C LYS A 404 15.72 -27.08 -21.27
N LYS A 405 16.90 -27.11 -20.62
CA LYS A 405 17.07 -27.72 -19.30
C LYS A 405 16.25 -26.98 -18.24
N ALA A 406 16.31 -25.65 -18.22
CA ALA A 406 15.55 -24.82 -17.26
C ALA A 406 14.04 -25.09 -17.32
N ILE A 407 13.49 -25.21 -18.54
CA ILE A 407 12.05 -25.43 -18.70
C ILE A 407 11.66 -26.85 -18.41
N SER A 408 12.47 -27.84 -18.81
CA SER A 408 12.24 -29.21 -18.35
C SER A 408 12.22 -29.29 -16.82
N ASN A 409 13.15 -28.60 -16.16
CA ASN A 409 13.22 -28.50 -14.71
C ASN A 409 11.95 -27.86 -14.12
N PHE A 410 11.36 -26.87 -14.78
CA PHE A 410 10.11 -26.24 -14.34
C PHE A 410 8.88 -27.13 -14.59
N THR A 411 8.72 -27.63 -15.82
CA THR A 411 7.52 -28.35 -16.25
C THR A 411 7.44 -29.75 -15.66
N ASN A 412 8.56 -30.37 -15.28
CA ASN A 412 8.56 -31.71 -14.67
C ASN A 412 8.13 -31.70 -13.19
N ILE A 413 7.91 -30.52 -12.58
CA ILE A 413 7.44 -30.44 -11.19
C ILE A 413 5.98 -30.83 -11.13
N GLN A 414 5.71 -31.94 -10.43
CA GLN A 414 4.37 -32.42 -10.14
C GLN A 414 3.88 -31.86 -8.81
N LYS A 415 2.61 -31.43 -8.74
CA LYS A 415 2.04 -30.81 -7.53
C LYS A 415 0.80 -31.52 -6.96
N HIS A 416 0.72 -32.85 -7.09
CA HIS A 416 -0.31 -33.79 -6.58
C HIS A 416 -1.26 -34.39 -7.63
N GLU A 417 -1.54 -35.67 -7.40
CA GLU A 417 -2.73 -36.39 -7.87
C GLU A 417 -3.99 -35.66 -7.40
N THR A 418 -4.81 -35.24 -8.35
CA THR A 418 -6.21 -34.91 -8.02
C THR A 418 -6.92 -36.16 -7.48
N ASN A 419 -8.06 -36.02 -6.80
CA ASN A 419 -8.98 -37.15 -6.47
C ASN A 419 -9.40 -37.99 -7.70
N ASN A 420 -8.99 -37.58 -8.91
CA ASN A 420 -9.22 -38.24 -10.19
C ASN A 420 -7.93 -38.78 -10.85
N GLY A 421 -6.79 -38.83 -10.14
CA GLY A 421 -5.54 -39.44 -10.61
C GLY A 421 -4.82 -38.72 -11.76
N ARG A 422 -5.11 -37.44 -12.03
CA ARG A 422 -4.38 -36.67 -13.06
C ARG A 422 -3.21 -35.88 -12.45
N ASP A 423 -2.01 -36.12 -12.97
CA ASP A 423 -0.84 -35.27 -12.77
C ASP A 423 -1.11 -33.87 -13.33
N THR A 424 -0.84 -32.85 -12.53
CA THR A 424 -0.83 -31.45 -13.00
C THR A 424 0.58 -30.90 -12.85
N HIS A 425 1.13 -30.49 -13.99
CA HIS A 425 2.42 -29.82 -14.10
C HIS A 425 2.26 -28.32 -13.85
N LEU A 426 3.38 -27.63 -13.56
CA LEU A 426 3.36 -26.19 -13.42
C LEU A 426 3.09 -25.51 -14.77
N PRO A 427 2.10 -24.60 -14.85
CA PRO A 427 1.78 -23.81 -16.04
C PRO A 427 2.95 -22.87 -16.42
N ILE A 428 3.51 -23.04 -17.62
CA ILE A 428 4.69 -22.30 -18.11
C ILE A 428 4.44 -20.80 -18.22
N GLU A 429 3.17 -20.40 -18.35
CA GLU A 429 2.71 -19.03 -18.45
C GLU A 429 3.07 -18.21 -17.21
N TYR A 430 3.22 -18.86 -16.05
CA TYR A 430 3.62 -18.20 -14.81
C TYR A 430 5.14 -17.99 -14.69
N LEU A 431 5.93 -18.48 -15.65
CA LEU A 431 7.38 -18.27 -15.71
C LEU A 431 7.68 -16.86 -16.26
N MET A 432 7.30 -15.83 -15.47
CA MET A 432 7.44 -14.41 -15.80
C MET A 432 8.82 -13.98 -16.35
N PRO A 433 9.97 -14.55 -15.93
CA PRO A 433 11.27 -14.22 -16.53
C PRO A 433 11.37 -14.51 -18.04
N LEU A 434 10.48 -15.32 -18.60
CA LEU A 434 10.42 -15.60 -20.03
C LEU A 434 9.53 -14.64 -20.82
N TRP A 435 8.76 -13.78 -20.17
CA TRP A 435 7.94 -12.81 -20.91
C TRP A 435 8.83 -11.76 -21.59
N PRO A 436 8.46 -11.27 -22.79
CA PRO A 436 9.22 -10.28 -23.55
C PRO A 436 9.07 -8.86 -22.99
N TRP A 437 9.69 -8.60 -21.83
CA TRP A 437 9.64 -7.30 -21.14
C TRP A 437 10.34 -6.17 -21.89
N GLU A 438 11.22 -6.49 -22.84
CA GLU A 438 12.17 -5.55 -23.44
C GLU A 438 11.49 -4.39 -24.19
N ASN A 439 10.28 -4.64 -24.71
CA ASN A 439 9.49 -3.66 -25.47
C ASN A 439 8.40 -2.98 -24.64
N ALA A 440 8.29 -3.29 -23.34
CA ALA A 440 7.26 -2.69 -22.50
C ALA A 440 7.55 -1.18 -22.31
N PRO A 441 6.63 -0.29 -22.72
CA PRO A 441 6.89 1.15 -22.81
C PRO A 441 7.06 1.83 -21.43
N PHE A 442 6.61 1.18 -20.36
CA PHE A 442 6.75 1.68 -18.99
C PHE A 442 8.05 1.23 -18.29
N LEU A 443 8.89 0.41 -18.95
CA LEU A 443 10.16 -0.11 -18.43
C LEU A 443 11.39 0.60 -19.04
N LYS A 444 11.23 1.88 -19.44
CA LYS A 444 12.32 2.70 -20.01
C LYS A 444 13.55 2.68 -19.09
N GLY A 445 14.72 2.51 -19.69
CA GLY A 445 16.00 2.46 -18.98
C GLY A 445 16.25 1.21 -18.12
N LYS A 446 15.31 0.27 -18.06
CA LYS A 446 15.34 -0.93 -17.20
C LYS A 446 15.28 -2.26 -17.97
N ALA A 447 14.94 -2.24 -19.26
CA ALA A 447 14.84 -3.44 -20.10
C ALA A 447 16.09 -4.34 -20.05
N GLU A 448 17.29 -3.77 -20.22
CA GLU A 448 18.55 -4.52 -20.16
C GLU A 448 18.84 -5.11 -18.77
N ASP A 449 18.51 -4.37 -17.71
CA ASP A 449 18.63 -4.84 -16.33
C ASP A 449 17.71 -6.06 -16.08
N LEU A 450 16.48 -6.02 -16.58
CA LEU A 450 15.52 -7.13 -16.50
C LEU A 450 15.95 -8.33 -17.33
N LYS A 451 16.45 -8.11 -18.55
CA LYS A 451 17.00 -9.15 -19.41
C LYS A 451 18.17 -9.87 -18.72
N ARG A 452 19.07 -9.12 -18.08
CA ARG A 452 20.19 -9.68 -17.31
C ARG A 452 19.73 -10.56 -16.15
N ILE A 453 18.85 -10.07 -15.26
CA ILE A 453 18.40 -10.89 -14.13
C ILE A 453 17.53 -12.09 -14.57
N SER A 454 16.86 -11.99 -15.72
CA SER A 454 16.12 -13.10 -16.33
C SER A 454 17.07 -14.16 -16.87
N ARG A 455 18.19 -13.76 -17.49
CA ARG A 455 19.28 -14.66 -17.86
C ARG A 455 19.82 -15.41 -16.65
N GLU A 456 20.15 -14.70 -15.58
CA GLU A 456 20.65 -15.29 -14.32
C GLU A 456 19.64 -16.27 -13.71
N PHE A 457 18.35 -15.93 -13.72
CA PHE A 457 17.28 -16.82 -13.27
C PHE A 457 17.25 -18.12 -14.08
N ILE A 458 17.31 -18.05 -15.41
CA ILE A 458 17.23 -19.23 -16.28
C ILE A 458 18.45 -20.14 -16.10
N VAL A 459 19.64 -19.57 -15.93
CA VAL A 459 20.85 -20.33 -15.61
C VAL A 459 20.67 -21.08 -14.28
N LYS A 460 20.27 -20.38 -13.21
CA LYS A 460 20.05 -21.00 -11.88
C LYS A 460 19.00 -22.10 -11.93
N LEU A 461 17.90 -21.88 -12.64
CA LEU A 461 16.85 -22.88 -12.81
C LEU A 461 17.34 -24.12 -13.58
N ALA A 462 18.21 -23.95 -14.59
CA ALA A 462 18.85 -25.06 -15.29
C ALA A 462 19.88 -25.81 -14.43
N GLU A 463 20.52 -25.14 -13.48
CA GLU A 463 21.52 -25.73 -12.58
C GLU A 463 20.90 -26.61 -11.49
N LEU A 464 19.62 -26.44 -11.17
CA LEU A 464 18.93 -27.31 -10.22
C LEU A 464 18.88 -28.76 -10.70
N ASP A 465 19.19 -29.69 -9.81
CA ASP A 465 19.02 -31.13 -10.03
C ASP A 465 17.75 -31.60 -9.32
N ASN A 466 16.78 -32.11 -10.08
CA ASN A 466 15.47 -32.56 -9.57
C ASN A 466 14.75 -31.51 -8.69
N PRO A 467 14.47 -30.30 -9.23
CA PRO A 467 13.91 -29.21 -8.45
C PRO A 467 12.54 -29.54 -7.86
N THR A 468 12.27 -29.02 -6.66
CA THR A 468 10.95 -29.06 -6.03
C THR A 468 10.14 -27.80 -6.36
N TYR A 469 8.84 -27.84 -6.06
CA TYR A 469 7.99 -26.65 -6.10
C TYR A 469 8.56 -25.47 -5.29
N ASN A 470 9.13 -25.75 -4.12
CA ASN A 470 9.65 -24.71 -3.23
C ASN A 470 10.89 -24.04 -3.83
N ASP A 471 11.79 -24.81 -4.45
CA ASP A 471 13.00 -24.28 -5.08
C ASP A 471 12.63 -23.27 -6.17
N VAL A 472 11.70 -23.64 -7.04
CA VAL A 472 11.22 -22.78 -8.12
C VAL A 472 10.43 -21.58 -7.59
N ALA A 473 9.57 -21.78 -6.59
CA ALA A 473 8.80 -20.71 -5.98
C ALA A 473 9.71 -19.66 -5.31
N GLU A 474 10.82 -20.08 -4.68
CA GLU A 474 11.82 -19.16 -4.12
C GLU A 474 12.58 -18.40 -5.22
N LEU A 475 13.02 -19.08 -6.28
CA LEU A 475 13.69 -18.41 -7.41
C LEU A 475 12.79 -17.35 -8.06
N LEU A 476 11.52 -17.69 -8.30
CA LEU A 476 10.53 -16.76 -8.87
C LEU A 476 10.25 -15.60 -7.92
N SER A 477 10.05 -15.87 -6.63
CA SER A 477 9.84 -14.83 -5.62
C SER A 477 11.04 -13.88 -5.53
N ALA A 478 12.26 -14.42 -5.61
CA ALA A 478 13.49 -13.64 -5.64
C ALA A 478 13.61 -12.79 -6.90
N TRP A 479 13.29 -13.33 -8.09
CA TRP A 479 13.29 -12.56 -9.34
C TRP A 479 12.24 -11.44 -9.33
N VAL A 480 10.99 -11.71 -8.92
CA VAL A 480 9.94 -10.68 -8.82
C VAL A 480 10.30 -9.61 -7.79
N THR A 481 10.94 -10.00 -6.69
CA THR A 481 11.39 -9.04 -5.67
C THR A 481 12.52 -8.14 -6.18
N SER A 482 13.47 -8.73 -6.91
CA SER A 482 14.68 -8.03 -7.38
C SER A 482 14.40 -7.17 -8.61
N SER A 483 13.49 -7.61 -9.48
CA SER A 483 13.03 -6.86 -10.66
C SER A 483 12.24 -5.61 -10.29
N ASP A 484 11.61 -5.55 -9.12
CA ASP A 484 10.70 -4.48 -8.69
C ASP A 484 9.54 -4.15 -9.67
N LEU A 485 9.18 -5.09 -10.56
CA LEU A 485 8.15 -4.90 -11.58
C LEU A 485 6.78 -4.51 -11.00
N ILE A 486 6.46 -4.99 -9.80
CA ILE A 486 5.22 -4.63 -9.09
C ILE A 486 5.11 -3.11 -8.96
N ARG A 487 6.21 -2.42 -8.66
CA ARG A 487 6.24 -0.98 -8.51
C ARG A 487 6.12 -0.25 -9.85
N ASP A 488 6.78 -0.78 -10.88
CA ASP A 488 6.70 -0.22 -12.23
C ASP A 488 5.25 -0.27 -12.74
N ILE A 489 4.57 -1.39 -12.54
CA ILE A 489 3.16 -1.58 -12.89
C ILE A 489 2.25 -0.68 -12.05
N GLU A 490 2.51 -0.55 -10.75
CA GLU A 490 1.77 0.38 -9.88
C GLU A 490 1.88 1.82 -10.39
N LYS A 491 3.09 2.27 -10.75
CA LYS A 491 3.33 3.62 -11.31
C LYS A 491 2.62 3.81 -12.64
N TYR A 492 2.72 2.83 -13.55
CA TYR A 492 2.13 2.89 -14.88
C TYR A 492 0.59 2.95 -14.85
N LEU A 493 -0.03 2.16 -13.97
CA LEU A 493 -1.48 2.10 -13.87
C LEU A 493 -2.09 3.30 -13.13
N THR A 494 -1.41 3.82 -12.10
CA THR A 494 -1.96 4.87 -11.22
C THR A 494 -2.17 6.18 -11.97
N PRO A 495 -3.41 6.71 -12.05
CA PRO A 495 -3.66 8.03 -12.61
C PRO A 495 -2.81 9.09 -11.89
N GLN A 496 -2.21 10.00 -12.66
CA GLN A 496 -1.44 11.12 -12.12
C GLN A 496 -2.24 12.41 -12.23
N LYS A 497 -2.10 13.29 -11.24
CA LYS A 497 -2.60 14.67 -11.34
C LYS A 497 -1.68 15.45 -12.27
N GLN A 498 -2.22 16.05 -13.32
CA GLN A 498 -1.41 16.77 -14.30
C GLN A 498 -0.94 18.11 -13.72
N LEU A 499 0.26 18.56 -14.11
CA LEU A 499 0.87 19.79 -13.58
C LEU A 499 0.05 21.05 -13.92
N ASP A 500 -0.56 21.07 -15.11
CA ASP A 500 -1.41 22.16 -15.61
C ASP A 500 -2.72 22.32 -14.80
N GLN A 501 -3.15 21.28 -14.08
CA GLN A 501 -4.31 21.30 -13.21
C GLN A 501 -4.04 21.97 -11.85
N VAL A 502 -2.78 22.28 -11.52
CA VAL A 502 -2.39 22.89 -10.25
C VAL A 502 -1.87 24.30 -10.48
N THR A 503 -2.62 25.29 -9.99
CA THR A 503 -2.14 26.69 -10.00
C THR A 503 -1.02 26.86 -8.99
N SER A 504 0.15 27.31 -9.45
CA SER A 504 1.27 27.70 -8.58
C SER A 504 1.71 26.58 -7.61
N PRO A 505 2.19 25.42 -8.11
CA PRO A 505 2.55 24.26 -7.30
C PRO A 505 3.76 24.51 -6.38
N LEU A 506 4.58 25.53 -6.69
CA LEU A 506 5.80 25.89 -5.97
C LEU A 506 5.70 27.18 -5.14
N THR A 507 4.73 28.04 -5.40
CA THR A 507 4.72 29.40 -4.83
C THR A 507 3.62 29.59 -3.80
N VAL A 508 3.87 30.53 -2.88
CA VAL A 508 2.93 30.95 -1.85
C VAL A 508 2.58 32.42 -2.02
N LYS A 509 1.42 32.81 -1.51
CA LYS A 509 1.01 34.22 -1.52
C LYS A 509 1.85 35.00 -0.51
N VAL A 510 2.63 35.96 -0.99
CA VAL A 510 3.41 36.87 -0.14
C VAL A 510 2.66 38.20 -0.03
N LYS A 511 2.59 38.75 1.19
CA LYS A 511 1.98 40.07 1.42
C LYS A 511 2.80 41.18 0.76
N GLU A 512 2.14 42.24 0.33
CA GLU A 512 2.82 43.41 -0.23
C GLU A 512 3.82 44.00 0.77
N GLY A 513 5.02 44.36 0.28
CA GLY A 513 6.12 44.86 1.12
C GLY A 513 6.83 43.81 2.00
N GLY A 514 6.42 42.53 1.94
CA GLY A 514 7.11 41.43 2.63
C GLY A 514 8.36 40.93 1.91
N ILE A 515 9.17 40.14 2.62
CA ILE A 515 10.26 39.36 2.03
C ILE A 515 9.65 38.31 1.10
N ASP A 516 10.00 38.37 -0.19
CA ASP A 516 9.50 37.43 -1.19
C ASP A 516 10.17 36.05 -1.05
N VAL A 517 9.53 35.16 -0.29
CA VAL A 517 10.04 33.81 -0.05
C VAL A 517 10.05 32.92 -1.29
N ASN A 518 9.35 33.30 -2.36
CA ASN A 518 9.39 32.58 -3.63
C ASN A 518 10.68 32.85 -4.42
N LYS A 519 11.52 33.80 -3.95
CA LYS A 519 12.83 34.13 -4.52
C LYS A 519 14.00 33.66 -3.65
N ILE A 520 13.73 32.98 -2.54
CA ILE A 520 14.78 32.45 -1.66
C ILE A 520 15.35 31.18 -2.28
N ASP A 521 16.68 31.14 -2.39
CA ASP A 521 17.42 29.97 -2.84
C ASP A 521 17.32 28.84 -1.81
N LEU A 522 17.00 27.64 -2.28
CA LEU A 522 16.94 26.41 -1.51
C LEU A 522 17.95 25.41 -2.09
N GLY A 523 18.52 24.56 -1.23
CA GLY A 523 19.28 23.38 -1.68
C GLY A 523 18.44 22.13 -1.54
N ASN A 524 18.13 21.45 -2.65
CA ASN A 524 17.30 20.26 -2.67
C ASN A 524 18.15 19.03 -2.97
N GLU A 525 17.90 17.96 -2.22
CA GLU A 525 18.42 16.63 -2.52
C GLU A 525 17.26 15.77 -3.00
N PHE A 526 17.35 15.27 -4.23
CA PHE A 526 16.42 14.28 -4.75
C PHE A 526 17.02 12.90 -4.58
N THR A 527 16.18 11.89 -4.38
CA THR A 527 16.67 10.52 -4.19
C THR A 527 15.92 9.55 -5.07
N ALA A 528 16.63 8.60 -5.65
CA ALA A 528 16.06 7.47 -6.37
C ALA A 528 16.71 6.14 -5.95
N ARG A 529 16.07 5.03 -6.32
CA ARG A 529 16.65 3.69 -6.22
C ARG A 529 17.27 3.29 -7.53
N MET A 530 18.29 2.43 -7.43
CA MET A 530 18.71 1.61 -8.56
C MET A 530 17.52 0.84 -9.14
N PRO A 531 17.49 0.57 -10.46
CA PRO A 531 16.36 -0.10 -11.12
C PRO A 531 16.07 -1.49 -10.55
N LEU A 532 17.11 -2.16 -10.01
CA LEU A 532 17.04 -3.48 -9.39
C LEU A 532 17.22 -3.40 -7.88
N LYS A 533 16.48 -4.25 -7.17
CA LYS A 533 16.63 -4.43 -5.71
C LYS A 533 17.65 -5.53 -5.42
N LEU A 534 18.57 -5.21 -4.52
CA LEU A 534 19.47 -6.20 -3.92
C LEU A 534 18.66 -7.29 -3.23
N LYS A 535 18.95 -8.55 -3.57
CA LYS A 535 18.53 -9.74 -2.83
C LYS A 535 19.79 -10.47 -2.38
N GLY A 536 20.01 -10.52 -1.08
CA GLY A 536 21.08 -11.31 -0.46
C GLY A 536 20.55 -12.37 0.49
N GLU A 537 21.42 -13.30 0.83
CA GLU A 537 21.27 -14.25 1.93
C GLU A 537 22.00 -13.71 3.16
N TYR A 538 21.47 -14.07 4.32
CA TYR A 538 21.96 -13.63 5.62
C TYR A 538 21.95 -14.82 6.57
N ASP A 539 22.94 -14.89 7.46
CA ASP A 539 22.98 -15.87 8.53
C ASP A 539 21.97 -15.54 9.65
N ALA A 540 21.94 -16.38 10.69
CA ALA A 540 21.05 -16.21 11.83
C ALA A 540 21.29 -14.92 12.64
N ASN A 541 22.48 -14.32 12.52
CA ASN A 541 22.85 -13.05 13.16
C ASN A 541 22.57 -11.84 12.27
N GLY A 542 22.02 -12.05 11.06
CA GLY A 542 21.78 -11.01 10.07
C GLY A 542 23.04 -10.55 9.36
N VAL A 543 24.15 -11.30 9.46
CA VAL A 543 25.37 -11.07 8.68
C VAL A 543 25.13 -11.60 7.28
N TRP A 544 25.42 -10.76 6.28
CA TRP A 544 25.29 -11.12 4.88
C TRP A 544 26.25 -12.27 4.52
N THR A 545 25.75 -13.29 3.83
CA THR A 545 26.53 -14.48 3.44
C THR A 545 26.75 -14.55 1.93
N SER A 546 25.76 -14.17 1.13
CA SER A 546 25.83 -14.23 -0.33
C SER A 546 24.87 -13.22 -0.99
N THR A 547 25.15 -12.88 -2.25
CA THR A 547 24.23 -12.10 -3.09
C THR A 547 23.52 -13.04 -4.06
N VAL A 548 22.20 -13.02 -4.05
CA VAL A 548 21.36 -13.75 -5.02
C VAL A 548 21.17 -12.91 -6.28
N TYR A 549 20.80 -11.63 -6.15
CA TYR A 549 20.66 -10.68 -7.25
C TYR A 549 21.17 -9.31 -6.83
N ASP A 550 21.97 -8.67 -7.68
CA ASP A 550 22.41 -7.28 -7.52
C ASP A 550 22.92 -6.71 -8.85
N MET A 551 23.20 -5.41 -8.89
CA MET A 551 24.02 -4.79 -9.93
C MET A 551 25.51 -5.00 -9.61
N THR A 552 26.37 -5.11 -10.63
CA THR A 552 27.83 -5.07 -10.43
C THR A 552 28.27 -3.63 -10.11
N PRO A 553 29.44 -3.40 -9.49
CA PRO A 553 29.99 -2.06 -9.29
C PRO A 553 30.10 -1.24 -10.58
N GLU A 554 30.53 -1.85 -11.68
CA GLU A 554 30.68 -1.21 -12.99
C GLU A 554 29.32 -0.80 -13.56
N SER A 555 28.33 -1.69 -13.44
CA SER A 555 26.95 -1.42 -13.87
C SER A 555 26.35 -0.26 -13.08
N ARG A 556 26.66 -0.15 -11.79
CA ARG A 556 26.25 1.00 -10.97
C ARG A 556 26.92 2.28 -11.43
N GLU A 557 28.23 2.28 -11.66
CA GLU A 557 28.94 3.47 -12.11
C GLU A 557 28.39 3.99 -13.44
N GLN A 558 28.18 3.10 -14.40
CA GLN A 558 27.54 3.44 -15.68
C GLN A 558 26.14 4.02 -15.47
N LYS A 559 25.34 3.45 -14.57
CA LYS A 559 23.99 3.95 -14.28
C LYS A 559 24.02 5.34 -13.62
N ILE A 560 24.89 5.59 -12.65
CA ILE A 560 25.02 6.92 -12.03
C ILE A 560 25.47 7.95 -13.07
N LYS A 561 26.45 7.59 -13.91
CA LYS A 561 26.91 8.46 -15.01
C LYS A 561 25.78 8.77 -15.99
N ALA A 562 25.00 7.76 -16.39
CA ALA A 562 23.88 7.93 -17.31
C ALA A 562 22.80 8.85 -16.73
N VAL A 563 22.49 8.74 -15.43
CA VAL A 563 21.60 9.68 -14.74
C VAL A 563 22.14 11.10 -14.79
N ALA A 564 23.43 11.32 -14.49
CA ALA A 564 24.04 12.65 -14.57
C ALA A 564 24.02 13.24 -16.00
N GLU A 565 24.35 12.42 -17.01
CA GLU A 565 24.30 12.81 -18.42
C GLU A 565 22.88 13.14 -18.88
N SER A 566 21.88 12.36 -18.50
CA SER A 566 20.47 12.59 -18.85
C SER A 566 19.89 13.83 -18.16
N ILE A 567 20.27 14.12 -16.90
CA ILE A 567 19.87 15.38 -16.26
C ILE A 567 20.51 16.56 -16.99
N LYS A 568 21.81 16.48 -17.31
CA LYS A 568 22.50 17.54 -18.06
C LYS A 568 21.87 17.78 -19.42
N GLU A 569 21.52 16.72 -20.15
CA GLU A 569 20.86 16.81 -21.44
C GLU A 569 19.53 17.54 -21.34
N ASN A 570 18.72 17.24 -20.32
CA ASN A 570 17.46 17.94 -20.08
C ASN A 570 17.65 19.43 -19.76
N PHE A 571 18.77 19.80 -19.11
CA PHE A 571 19.08 21.21 -18.83
C PHE A 571 19.69 21.97 -20.01
N THR A 572 20.54 21.32 -20.80
CA THR A 572 21.46 22.01 -21.75
C THR A 572 21.33 21.56 -23.20
N GLY A 573 20.59 20.47 -23.47
CA GLY A 573 20.55 19.80 -24.77
C GLY A 573 21.79 18.96 -25.10
N SER A 574 22.75 18.82 -24.17
CA SER A 574 23.98 18.04 -24.39
C SER A 574 24.30 17.13 -23.20
N ARG A 575 24.84 15.94 -23.50
CA ARG A 575 25.35 14.98 -22.50
C ARG A 575 26.83 15.22 -22.13
N GLU A 576 27.56 16.03 -22.90
CA GLU A 576 29.01 16.22 -22.71
C GLU A 576 29.35 17.03 -21.46
N GLY A 577 30.52 16.80 -20.85
CA GLY A 577 31.00 17.58 -19.70
C GLY A 577 30.43 17.15 -18.35
N VAL A 578 30.11 15.86 -18.20
CA VAL A 578 29.92 15.18 -16.91
C VAL A 578 31.28 14.66 -16.44
N THR A 579 31.69 14.99 -15.22
CA THR A 579 33.01 14.65 -14.68
C THR A 579 32.89 13.79 -13.43
N LYS A 580 33.69 12.71 -13.35
CA LYS A 580 33.79 11.89 -12.13
C LYS A 580 34.50 12.68 -11.04
N ILE A 581 34.05 12.52 -9.80
CA ILE A 581 34.66 13.17 -8.63
C ILE A 581 35.48 12.13 -7.86
N ASP A 582 36.78 12.36 -7.75
CA ASP A 582 37.71 11.49 -7.01
C ASP A 582 37.68 11.73 -5.48
N THR A 583 36.60 12.30 -4.96
CA THR A 583 36.46 12.61 -3.53
C THR A 583 35.49 11.68 -2.83
N ILE A 584 35.73 11.49 -1.53
CA ILE A 584 34.85 10.77 -0.60
C ILE A 584 33.42 11.35 -0.70
N ALA A 585 32.48 10.54 -1.18
CA ALA A 585 31.06 10.90 -1.23
C ALA A 585 30.47 11.16 0.15
N HIS A 586 29.36 11.89 0.22
CA HIS A 586 28.83 12.41 1.48
C HIS A 586 28.55 11.29 2.49
N GLY A 587 29.31 11.28 3.60
CA GLY A 587 28.90 10.68 4.87
C GLY A 587 29.13 9.17 5.08
N HIS A 588 29.51 8.39 4.06
CA HIS A 588 29.67 6.92 4.18
C HIS A 588 30.85 6.28 3.42
N SER A 589 31.81 7.08 2.93
CA SER A 589 33.10 6.58 2.40
C SER A 589 33.05 5.65 1.18
N LEU A 590 32.04 5.77 0.31
CA LEU A 590 31.87 4.94 -0.90
C LEU A 590 31.20 5.73 -2.03
N ALA A 591 31.42 5.46 -3.32
CA ALA A 591 32.67 5.59 -4.11
C ALA A 591 32.32 5.87 -5.61
N ILE A 592 31.17 6.50 -5.90
CA ILE A 592 30.81 6.95 -7.25
C ILE A 592 30.05 8.27 -7.12
N ALA A 593 30.61 9.33 -7.67
CA ALA A 593 29.93 10.61 -7.81
C ALA A 593 30.36 11.29 -9.11
N PHE A 594 29.41 11.97 -9.74
CA PHE A 594 29.64 12.75 -10.95
C PHE A 594 29.08 14.16 -10.75
N ASN A 595 29.77 15.15 -11.29
CA ASN A 595 29.31 16.54 -11.35
C ASN A 595 29.07 16.98 -12.78
N PHE A 596 28.18 17.96 -12.95
CA PHE A 596 27.99 18.68 -14.18
C PHE A 596 27.48 20.10 -13.90
N ASN A 597 27.58 20.98 -14.89
CA ASN A 597 26.96 22.30 -14.85
C ASN A 597 25.71 22.33 -15.74
N ASP A 598 24.66 22.97 -15.25
CA ASP A 598 23.43 23.22 -16.02
C ASP A 598 23.54 24.46 -16.94
N ALA A 599 22.44 24.84 -17.57
CA ALA A 599 22.39 25.98 -18.50
C ALA A 599 22.65 27.34 -17.83
N GLN A 600 22.44 27.47 -16.51
CA GLN A 600 22.81 28.67 -15.77
C GLN A 600 24.20 28.56 -15.12
N ASN A 601 25.00 27.56 -15.53
CA ASN A 601 26.33 27.26 -15.01
C ASN A 601 26.34 26.96 -13.50
N ARG A 602 25.24 26.43 -12.96
CA ARG A 602 25.15 25.95 -11.57
C ARG A 602 25.61 24.49 -11.52
N THR A 603 26.41 24.14 -10.51
CA THR A 603 26.96 22.78 -10.39
C THR A 603 26.00 21.85 -9.66
N TRP A 604 25.65 20.75 -10.32
CA TRP A 604 24.87 19.64 -9.79
C TRP A 604 25.77 18.45 -9.54
N ARG A 605 25.34 17.60 -8.61
CA ARG A 605 26.04 16.36 -8.26
C ARG A 605 25.07 15.18 -8.26
N VAL A 606 25.49 14.07 -8.84
CA VAL A 606 24.80 12.78 -8.74
C VAL A 606 25.75 11.80 -8.09
N GLU A 607 25.33 11.19 -6.99
CA GLU A 607 26.14 10.25 -6.22
C GLU A 607 25.36 9.00 -5.82
N TRP A 608 26.10 7.93 -5.55
CA TRP A 608 25.54 6.72 -4.99
C TRP A 608 25.88 6.62 -3.51
N ASP A 609 24.86 6.60 -2.65
CA ASP A 609 25.00 6.30 -1.23
C ASP A 609 24.72 4.80 -0.98
N GLY A 610 25.79 4.01 -0.88
CA GLY A 610 25.70 2.59 -0.55
C GLY A 610 25.25 2.36 0.90
N ILE A 611 24.16 1.61 1.13
CA ILE A 611 23.62 1.39 2.49
C ILE A 611 24.32 0.24 3.25
N SER A 612 24.92 -0.72 2.55
CA SER A 612 25.51 -1.92 3.16
C SER A 612 26.91 -2.20 2.64
N ARG A 613 27.77 -2.71 3.51
CA ARG A 613 29.20 -2.98 3.29
C ARG A 613 29.72 -3.92 4.37
N ASN A 614 30.82 -4.60 4.09
CA ASN A 614 31.48 -5.49 5.05
C ASN A 614 32.76 -4.84 5.55
N TYR A 615 33.14 -5.22 6.78
CA TYR A 615 34.44 -4.88 7.34
C TYR A 615 35.20 -6.16 7.64
N ASP A 616 36.53 -6.10 7.55
CA ASP A 616 37.39 -7.18 8.00
C ASP A 616 37.43 -7.25 9.54
N THR A 617 38.17 -8.22 10.07
CA THR A 617 38.35 -8.40 11.53
C THR A 617 39.06 -7.23 12.22
N GLU A 618 39.76 -6.38 11.46
CA GLU A 618 40.45 -5.18 11.93
C GLU A 618 39.53 -3.94 11.85
N GLY A 619 38.33 -4.08 11.30
CA GLY A 619 37.37 -3.00 11.11
C GLY A 619 37.67 -2.11 9.90
N ASN A 620 38.50 -2.56 8.95
CA ASN A 620 38.71 -1.88 7.68
C ASN A 620 37.62 -2.27 6.68
N LEU A 621 37.24 -1.33 5.81
CA LEU A 621 36.24 -1.58 4.78
C LEU A 621 36.77 -2.60 3.77
N VAL A 622 36.00 -3.66 3.53
CA VAL A 622 36.32 -4.63 2.47
C VAL A 622 36.02 -3.98 1.12
N GLU A 623 37.03 -3.83 0.27
CA GLU A 623 36.91 -3.24 -1.06
C GLU A 623 35.84 -3.97 -1.91
N GLY A 624 35.05 -3.23 -2.68
CA GLY A 624 33.98 -3.79 -3.51
C GLY A 624 32.78 -4.37 -2.74
N SER A 625 32.79 -4.38 -1.40
CA SER A 625 31.68 -4.93 -0.60
C SER A 625 30.43 -4.04 -0.52
N ALA A 626 30.53 -2.81 -1.03
CA ALA A 626 29.44 -1.84 -1.05
C ALA A 626 28.27 -2.31 -1.92
N ARG A 627 27.06 -2.26 -1.38
CA ARG A 627 25.87 -2.79 -2.04
C ARG A 627 24.59 -2.13 -1.58
N GLY A 628 23.54 -2.33 -2.38
CA GLY A 628 22.26 -1.65 -2.20
C GLY A 628 22.42 -0.14 -2.37
N GLY A 629 21.74 0.65 -1.54
CA GLY A 629 21.89 2.10 -1.56
C GLY A 629 20.88 2.87 -2.41
N HIS A 630 21.12 4.17 -2.50
CA HIS A 630 20.29 5.13 -3.22
C HIS A 630 21.15 5.98 -4.15
N ILE A 631 20.51 6.54 -5.17
CA ILE A 631 21.06 7.62 -5.98
C ILE A 631 20.62 8.92 -5.31
N GLU A 632 21.58 9.75 -4.93
CA GLU A 632 21.34 11.11 -4.43
C GLU A 632 21.70 12.11 -5.53
N ILE A 633 20.78 13.00 -5.84
CA ILE A 633 20.95 14.09 -6.79
C ILE A 633 20.92 15.37 -5.98
N VAL A 634 22.10 15.91 -5.71
CA VAL A 634 22.29 17.10 -4.89
C VAL A 634 22.29 18.31 -5.81
N SER A 635 21.31 19.18 -5.62
CA SER A 635 21.21 20.42 -6.38
C SER A 635 22.23 21.47 -5.88
N PRO A 636 22.56 22.47 -6.71
CA PRO A 636 23.10 23.73 -6.20
C PRO A 636 22.11 24.37 -5.21
N LYS A 637 22.51 25.46 -4.53
CA LYS A 637 21.53 26.37 -3.93
C LYS A 637 20.98 27.27 -5.02
N TYR A 638 19.66 27.29 -5.21
CA TYR A 638 19.00 28.02 -6.28
C TYR A 638 17.52 28.20 -5.97
N ASN A 639 16.85 29.10 -6.70
CA ASN A 639 15.41 29.23 -6.69
C ASN A 639 14.77 28.18 -7.63
N PRO A 640 14.13 27.12 -7.12
CA PRO A 640 13.64 26.04 -7.96
C PRO A 640 12.44 26.44 -8.82
N THR A 641 12.48 26.02 -10.08
CA THR A 641 11.36 26.12 -11.02
C THR A 641 10.75 24.74 -11.30
N MET A 642 9.57 24.70 -11.92
CA MET A 642 8.98 23.41 -12.32
C MET A 642 9.83 22.74 -13.40
N GLU A 643 10.41 23.52 -14.31
CA GLU A 643 11.31 23.06 -15.35
C GLU A 643 12.54 22.36 -14.76
N ASP A 644 13.14 22.92 -13.71
CA ASP A 644 14.27 22.29 -13.01
C ASP A 644 13.90 20.93 -12.40
N ILE A 645 12.72 20.85 -11.75
CA ILE A 645 12.23 19.62 -11.13
C ILE A 645 11.91 18.59 -12.23
N SER A 646 11.20 18.99 -13.28
CA SER A 646 10.85 18.13 -14.41
C SER A 646 12.08 17.59 -15.14
N ALA A 647 13.16 18.36 -15.25
CA ALA A 647 14.42 17.88 -15.84
C ALA A 647 15.02 16.71 -15.04
N VAL A 648 14.95 16.77 -13.71
CA VAL A 648 15.43 15.70 -12.82
C VAL A 648 14.56 14.44 -12.95
N TYR A 649 13.23 14.58 -12.84
CA TYR A 649 12.31 13.44 -12.89
C TYR A 649 12.24 12.78 -14.27
N SER A 650 12.33 13.57 -15.36
CA SER A 650 12.41 13.05 -16.72
C SER A 650 13.67 12.22 -16.94
N ALA A 651 14.81 12.63 -16.36
CA ALA A 651 16.03 11.85 -16.39
C ALA A 651 15.92 10.57 -15.55
N MET A 652 15.26 10.63 -14.39
CA MET A 652 15.00 9.45 -13.57
C MET A 652 14.18 8.40 -14.34
N GLU A 653 13.08 8.83 -14.98
CA GLU A 653 12.24 7.95 -15.79
C GLU A 653 12.99 7.37 -16.99
N LYS A 654 13.74 8.21 -17.72
CA LYS A 654 14.56 7.77 -18.87
C LYS A 654 15.55 6.68 -18.48
N GLU A 655 16.17 6.79 -17.32
CA GLU A 655 17.18 5.85 -16.83
C GLU A 655 16.63 4.68 -16.01
N GLY A 656 15.31 4.58 -15.85
CA GLY A 656 14.63 3.50 -15.13
C GLY A 656 14.86 3.53 -13.62
N VAL A 657 15.25 4.68 -13.06
CA VAL A 657 15.46 4.87 -11.62
C VAL A 657 14.21 5.50 -11.00
N ILE A 658 13.81 5.02 -9.82
CA ILE A 658 12.50 5.37 -9.26
C ILE A 658 12.69 5.91 -7.84
N PRO A 659 12.13 7.09 -7.50
CA PRO A 659 12.08 7.59 -6.13
C PRO A 659 11.44 6.55 -5.20
N ASP A 660 11.92 6.37 -3.98
CA ASP A 660 11.33 5.42 -3.02
C ASP A 660 10.83 6.08 -1.75
N TYR A 661 9.52 6.06 -1.54
CA TYR A 661 8.93 6.57 -0.29
C TYR A 661 9.39 5.77 0.94
N LYS A 662 9.70 4.47 0.80
CA LYS A 662 10.05 3.64 1.96
C LYS A 662 11.49 3.83 2.42
N MET A 663 12.36 4.33 1.53
CA MET A 663 13.81 4.29 1.69
C MET A 663 14.45 5.45 0.90
N GLY A 664 15.47 6.10 1.46
CA GLY A 664 16.05 7.32 0.88
C GLY A 664 15.37 8.56 1.44
N GLY A 665 15.97 9.74 1.30
CA GLY A 665 15.46 10.96 1.93
C GLY A 665 15.70 12.17 1.06
N SER A 666 14.66 12.98 0.89
CA SER A 666 14.86 14.31 0.34
C SER A 666 15.28 15.25 1.47
N HIS A 667 16.29 16.07 1.19
CA HIS A 667 16.73 17.12 2.09
C HIS A 667 16.42 18.48 1.47
N ILE A 668 15.76 19.35 2.23
CA ILE A 668 15.59 20.77 1.85
C ILE A 668 16.46 21.61 2.78
N ASN A 669 17.40 22.32 2.18
CA ASN A 669 18.37 23.14 2.87
C ASN A 669 18.02 24.63 2.74
N ILE A 670 18.04 25.33 3.87
CA ILE A 670 17.87 26.79 3.95
C ILE A 670 19.16 27.39 4.49
N ASP A 671 19.61 28.49 3.89
CA ASP A 671 20.80 29.21 4.37
C ASP A 671 20.49 29.98 5.66
N TYR A 672 21.35 29.87 6.68
CA TYR A 672 21.14 30.60 7.93
C TYR A 672 21.33 32.11 7.78
N THR A 673 22.02 32.58 6.75
CA THR A 673 22.16 34.03 6.46
C THR A 673 20.81 34.72 6.33
N LEU A 674 19.77 34.00 5.91
CA LEU A 674 18.38 34.46 5.88
C LEU A 674 17.87 34.93 7.26
N PHE A 675 18.37 34.33 8.34
CA PHE A 675 17.96 34.58 9.72
C PHE A 675 18.99 35.35 10.54
N GLU A 676 20.21 35.59 10.04
CA GLU A 676 21.31 36.16 10.83
C GLU A 676 20.96 37.53 11.44
N LYS A 677 20.24 38.36 10.69
CA LYS A 677 19.80 39.69 11.17
C LYS A 677 18.45 39.64 11.91
N ASN A 678 17.79 38.49 11.95
CA ASN A 678 16.49 38.30 12.59
C ASN A 678 16.38 36.89 13.20
N PRO A 679 17.10 36.61 14.31
CA PRO A 679 17.06 35.30 14.97
C PRO A 679 15.66 34.95 15.53
N ALA A 680 14.83 35.95 15.83
CA ALA A 680 13.42 35.74 16.19
C ALA A 680 12.63 35.05 15.07
N ALA A 681 12.93 35.32 13.79
CA ALA A 681 12.32 34.61 12.68
C ALA A 681 12.73 33.13 12.62
N LEU A 682 13.96 32.76 12.99
CA LEU A 682 14.37 31.35 13.09
C LEU A 682 13.61 30.65 14.23
N ALA A 683 13.52 31.27 15.40
CA ALA A 683 12.75 30.72 16.52
C ALA A 683 11.26 30.55 16.16
N ARG A 684 10.69 31.52 15.43
CA ARG A 684 9.33 31.46 14.89
C ARG A 684 9.18 30.33 13.88
N PHE A 685 10.12 30.16 12.94
CA PHE A 685 10.12 29.07 11.97
C PHE A 685 10.11 27.69 12.66
N LEU A 686 10.96 27.48 13.67
CA LEU A 686 10.98 26.24 14.46
C LEU A 686 9.65 26.03 15.18
N THR A 687 9.08 27.08 15.77
CA THR A 687 7.77 27.01 16.45
C THR A 687 6.64 26.62 15.50
N LEU A 688 6.57 27.24 14.31
CA LEU A 688 5.58 26.92 13.28
C LEU A 688 5.72 25.47 12.82
N PHE A 689 6.95 25.06 12.51
CA PHE A 689 7.23 23.67 12.12
C PHE A 689 6.77 22.69 13.21
N HIS A 690 7.12 22.92 14.47
CA HIS A 690 6.71 22.03 15.57
C HIS A 690 5.22 22.02 15.84
N SER A 691 4.50 23.08 15.47
CA SER A 691 3.04 23.14 15.58
C SER A 691 2.30 22.35 14.49
N HIS A 692 3.00 21.89 13.45
CA HIS A 692 2.45 21.13 12.32
C HIS A 692 3.26 19.88 11.94
N ARG A 693 4.33 19.57 12.68
CA ARG A 693 5.26 18.49 12.31
C ARG A 693 4.58 17.12 12.29
N GLY A 694 3.51 16.92 13.06
CA GLY A 694 2.80 15.66 13.12
C GLY A 694 2.20 15.33 11.76
N ILE A 695 1.43 16.26 11.20
CA ILE A 695 0.83 16.08 9.88
C ILE A 695 1.84 16.19 8.73
N ILE A 696 2.85 17.06 8.83
CA ILE A 696 3.92 17.15 7.81
C ILE A 696 4.71 15.83 7.73
N ALA A 697 5.11 15.27 8.87
CA ALA A 697 5.75 13.96 8.91
C ALA A 697 4.79 12.88 8.44
N PHE A 698 3.51 12.91 8.82
CA PHE A 698 2.56 11.92 8.35
C PHE A 698 2.42 11.89 6.83
N MET A 699 2.43 13.05 6.16
CA MET A 699 2.35 13.15 4.70
C MET A 699 3.64 12.76 3.98
N PHE A 700 4.80 13.12 4.52
CA PHE A 700 6.06 13.08 3.78
C PHE A 700 7.16 12.25 4.42
N GLN A 701 6.88 11.53 5.51
CA GLN A 701 7.81 10.64 6.18
C GLN A 701 7.18 9.26 6.42
N HIS A 702 7.82 8.21 5.92
CA HIS A 702 7.47 6.84 6.15
C HIS A 702 7.92 6.43 7.56
N MET A 703 7.14 5.59 8.25
CA MET A 703 7.45 5.17 9.63
C MET A 703 8.86 4.55 9.78
N ASN A 704 9.32 3.75 8.82
CA ASN A 704 10.71 3.26 8.76
C ASN A 704 11.79 4.36 8.76
N ARG A 705 11.48 5.57 8.27
CA ARG A 705 12.40 6.70 8.18
C ARG A 705 12.51 7.50 9.48
N LEU A 706 11.67 7.23 10.48
CA LEU A 706 11.91 7.70 11.86
C LEU A 706 13.28 7.25 12.39
N ARG A 707 13.80 6.15 11.83
CA ARG A 707 15.17 5.68 12.06
C ARG A 707 16.23 6.55 11.44
N SER A 708 15.98 7.42 10.48
CA SER A 708 17.03 8.26 9.89
C SER A 708 16.77 9.76 10.12
N ALA A 709 15.56 10.11 10.52
CA ALA A 709 15.15 11.44 10.94
C ALA A 709 14.14 11.32 12.10
N GLU A 710 14.64 11.38 13.33
CA GLU A 710 13.82 11.25 14.54
C GLU A 710 13.23 12.61 14.96
N PRO A 711 11.98 12.70 15.42
CA PRO A 711 11.48 13.93 16.02
C PRO A 711 12.24 14.25 17.31
N VAL A 712 12.80 15.45 17.41
CA VAL A 712 13.39 15.95 18.67
C VAL A 712 12.30 16.14 19.72
N GLU A 713 12.63 15.89 20.98
CA GLU A 713 11.74 16.22 22.10
C GLU A 713 11.75 17.72 22.34
N ILE A 714 10.56 18.33 22.41
CA ILE A 714 10.40 19.75 22.68
C ILE A 714 9.82 19.88 24.07
N SER A 715 10.60 20.42 25.00
CA SER A 715 10.14 20.70 26.36
C SER A 715 9.14 21.86 26.35
N GLN A 716 8.28 21.94 27.37
CA GLN A 716 7.38 23.09 27.54
C GLN A 716 8.19 24.40 27.69
N ASN A 717 9.35 24.35 28.33
CA ASN A 717 10.25 25.50 28.47
C ASN A 717 10.79 25.97 27.12
N LEU A 718 11.28 25.04 26.29
CA LEU A 718 11.79 25.36 24.96
C LEU A 718 10.67 25.94 24.08
N ASP A 719 9.49 25.32 24.05
CA ASP A 719 8.34 25.81 23.28
C ASP A 719 7.96 27.25 23.67
N LEU A 720 7.84 27.52 24.97
CA LEU A 720 7.52 28.86 25.47
C LEU A 720 8.60 29.89 25.11
N LYS A 721 9.88 29.52 25.18
CA LYS A 721 10.99 30.41 24.85
C LYS A 721 11.13 30.66 23.36
N LEU A 722 10.87 29.67 22.50
CA LEU A 722 10.90 29.85 21.05
C LEU A 722 9.76 30.75 20.58
N ARG A 723 8.54 30.58 21.11
CA ARG A 723 7.37 31.41 20.78
C ARG A 723 7.57 32.90 21.04
N ASN A 724 8.30 33.22 22.10
CA ASN A 724 8.48 34.58 22.61
C ASN A 724 9.93 35.07 22.44
N PHE A 725 10.70 34.44 21.54
CA PHE A 725 12.12 34.73 21.41
C PHE A 725 12.36 36.11 20.81
N ASN A 726 13.15 36.93 21.51
CA ASN A 726 13.56 38.27 21.07
C ASN A 726 15.07 38.53 21.28
N GLY A 727 15.84 37.47 21.54
CA GLY A 727 17.27 37.55 21.83
C GLY A 727 18.18 37.52 20.60
N THR A 728 19.48 37.34 20.81
CA THR A 728 20.50 37.24 19.75
C THR A 728 20.63 35.85 19.16
N ALA A 729 21.37 35.70 18.06
CA ALA A 729 21.66 34.39 17.47
C ALA A 729 22.44 33.49 18.44
N GLU A 730 23.36 34.06 19.23
CA GLU A 730 24.14 33.36 20.25
C GLU A 730 23.27 32.86 21.40
N GLU A 731 22.29 33.67 21.84
CA GLU A 731 21.31 33.29 22.86
C GLU A 731 20.40 32.17 22.36
N LEU A 732 19.96 32.22 21.10
CA LEU A 732 19.16 31.15 20.49
C LEU A 732 19.97 29.85 20.36
N ALA A 733 21.23 29.92 19.92
CA ALA A 733 22.10 28.76 19.81
C ALA A 733 22.34 28.11 21.18
N THR A 734 22.57 28.94 22.20
CA THR A 734 22.72 28.48 23.59
C THR A 734 21.44 27.82 24.09
N LEU A 735 20.27 28.40 23.80
CA LEU A 735 18.97 27.85 24.18
C LEU A 735 18.76 26.47 23.55
N LEU A 736 18.94 26.35 22.23
CA LEU A 736 18.75 25.09 21.48
C LEU A 736 19.69 24.00 21.99
N TYR A 737 20.95 24.34 22.28
CA TYR A 737 21.91 23.38 22.80
C TYR A 737 21.58 22.94 24.24
N LYS A 738 21.24 23.87 25.14
CA LYS A 738 20.83 23.55 26.53
C LYS A 738 19.59 22.67 26.59
N GLU A 739 18.62 22.94 25.72
CA GLU A 739 17.39 22.15 25.60
C GLU A 739 17.58 20.88 24.74
N LYS A 740 18.82 20.55 24.36
CA LYS A 740 19.19 19.31 23.69
C LYS A 740 18.46 19.11 22.35
N TYR A 741 18.35 20.17 21.54
CA TYR A 741 17.76 20.12 20.20
C TYR A 741 18.69 19.40 19.20
N PHE A 742 18.90 18.11 19.39
CA PHE A 742 19.68 17.23 18.52
C PHE A 742 19.40 15.76 18.89
N ASN A 743 19.83 14.81 18.07
CA ASN A 743 19.70 13.40 18.40
C ASN A 743 20.72 13.01 19.50
N GLN A 744 20.23 12.46 20.60
CA GLN A 744 21.04 12.15 21.79
C GLN A 744 21.41 10.67 21.91
N ARG A 745 21.04 9.85 20.94
CA ARG A 745 21.12 8.38 21.07
C ARG A 745 22.52 7.87 20.79
N HIS A 746 22.95 6.89 21.58
CA HIS A 746 24.18 6.14 21.36
C HIS A 746 24.17 5.45 19.97
N ASN A 747 25.34 5.33 19.31
CA ASN A 747 25.49 4.75 17.95
C ASN A 747 24.73 5.49 16.84
N ARG A 748 24.34 6.75 17.05
CA ARG A 748 23.53 7.56 16.12
C ARG A 748 24.18 8.91 15.87
N LYS A 749 23.98 9.48 14.67
CA LYS A 749 24.49 10.82 14.33
C LYS A 749 23.58 11.88 14.97
N THR A 750 24.16 12.94 15.54
CA THR A 750 23.42 14.04 16.19
C THR A 750 22.43 14.75 15.25
N ARG A 751 22.74 14.76 13.94
CA ARG A 751 21.89 15.29 12.88
C ARG A 751 20.73 14.38 12.44
N TYR A 752 20.56 13.18 13.00
CA TYR A 752 19.43 12.30 12.66
C TYR A 752 18.13 12.78 13.33
N THR A 753 17.72 13.99 12.97
CA THR A 753 16.53 14.70 13.44
C THR A 753 15.68 15.14 12.25
N HIS A 754 14.42 15.54 12.48
CA HIS A 754 13.57 16.10 11.40
C HIS A 754 14.11 17.40 10.81
N ILE A 755 14.66 18.27 11.66
CA ILE A 755 15.36 19.48 11.27
C ILE A 755 16.71 19.48 11.97
N ASP A 756 17.78 19.51 11.19
CA ASP A 756 19.13 19.64 11.68
C ASP A 756 19.52 21.12 11.79
N VAL A 757 19.80 21.54 13.02
CA VAL A 757 20.30 22.88 13.36
C VAL A 757 21.68 22.85 14.02
N THR A 758 22.37 21.72 13.97
CA THR A 758 23.69 21.54 14.60
C THR A 758 24.74 22.53 14.08
N ASN A 759 24.71 22.86 12.79
CA ASN A 759 25.57 23.91 12.22
C ASN A 759 25.34 25.29 12.86
N PHE A 760 24.09 25.63 13.22
CA PHE A 760 23.79 26.88 13.94
C PHE A 760 24.30 26.84 15.38
N MET A 761 24.17 25.70 16.05
CA MET A 761 24.68 25.48 17.41
C MET A 761 26.22 25.40 17.48
N GLY A 762 26.94 25.22 16.36
CA GLY A 762 28.41 25.11 16.33
C GLY A 762 29.17 26.26 17.01
N ARG A 763 28.52 27.41 17.21
CA ARG A 763 29.02 28.56 17.98
C ARG A 763 29.20 28.28 19.48
N VAL A 764 28.49 27.30 20.02
CA VAL A 764 28.43 27.00 21.47
C VAL A 764 28.73 25.53 21.82
N ILE A 765 28.82 24.65 20.82
CA ILE A 765 29.15 23.22 21.03
C ILE A 765 30.59 23.10 21.57
N PRO A 766 30.84 22.32 22.62
CA PRO A 766 32.19 22.05 23.12
C PRO A 766 33.13 21.46 22.07
N GLU A 767 34.37 21.94 22.02
CA GLU A 767 35.34 21.58 20.96
C GLU A 767 35.55 20.07 20.86
N GLN A 768 35.59 19.36 22.00
CA GLN A 768 35.81 17.91 22.04
C GLN A 768 34.72 17.09 21.33
N PHE A 769 33.55 17.67 21.09
CA PHE A 769 32.48 16.99 20.36
C PHE A 769 32.42 17.37 18.87
N ILE A 770 33.25 18.29 18.38
CA ILE A 770 33.22 18.70 16.97
C ILE A 770 34.17 17.80 16.17
N MET A 771 33.60 16.79 15.52
CA MET A 771 34.35 15.76 14.79
C MET A 771 33.67 15.43 13.45
N PRO A 772 34.35 14.76 12.50
CA PRO A 772 33.70 14.18 11.33
C PRO A 772 32.65 13.14 11.71
N ASP A 773 31.70 12.89 10.80
CA ASP A 773 30.73 11.83 10.98
C ASP A 773 31.40 10.45 11.04
N PHE A 774 30.98 9.62 11.99
CA PHE A 774 31.34 8.20 12.02
C PHE A 774 30.48 7.37 11.06
N ASP A 775 30.99 6.20 10.69
CA ASP A 775 30.25 5.22 9.89
C ASP A 775 29.33 4.36 10.78
N VAL A 776 28.01 4.54 10.63
CA VAL A 776 26.98 3.82 11.40
C VAL A 776 26.96 2.32 11.08
N VAL A 777 27.41 1.89 9.89
CA VAL A 777 27.53 0.46 9.57
C VAL A 777 28.74 -0.12 10.28
N LYS A 778 29.90 0.55 10.25
CA LYS A 778 31.10 0.15 11.00
C LYS A 778 30.77 0.00 12.48
N ALA A 779 30.20 1.04 13.09
CA ALA A 779 29.83 1.02 14.52
C ALA A 779 28.85 -0.12 14.87
N ARG A 780 27.97 -0.53 13.95
CA ARG A 780 27.09 -1.70 14.19
C ARG A 780 27.84 -3.02 14.08
N PHE A 781 28.72 -3.15 13.09
CA PHE A 781 29.52 -4.36 12.88
C PHE A 781 30.47 -4.64 14.04
N THR A 782 31.06 -3.60 14.62
CA THR A 782 32.05 -3.68 15.69
C THR A 782 31.45 -3.58 17.10
N GLY A 783 30.13 -3.73 17.26
CA GLY A 783 29.47 -3.63 18.57
C GLY A 783 29.58 -2.27 19.26
N GLY A 784 29.75 -1.19 18.49
CA GLY A 784 29.88 0.20 18.96
C GLY A 784 31.31 0.75 18.92
N GLN A 785 32.33 -0.07 18.65
CA GLN A 785 33.70 0.43 18.55
C GLN A 785 33.86 1.35 17.34
N GLY A 786 34.35 2.57 17.57
CA GLY A 786 34.47 3.62 16.53
C GLY A 786 33.29 4.59 16.48
N TRP A 787 32.30 4.46 17.35
CA TRP A 787 31.34 5.52 17.64
C TRP A 787 31.90 6.51 18.68
N ALA A 788 31.55 7.79 18.55
CA ALA A 788 31.85 8.83 19.54
C ALA A 788 30.69 9.84 19.63
N GLN A 789 30.56 10.50 20.79
CA GLN A 789 29.71 11.68 20.92
C GLN A 789 30.24 12.78 19.99
N GLN A 790 29.49 13.12 18.94
CA GLN A 790 30.01 14.04 17.92
C GLN A 790 28.94 14.89 17.26
N PHE A 791 29.35 16.09 16.84
CA PHE A 791 28.64 17.02 15.98
C PHE A 791 29.47 17.29 14.74
N ARG A 792 28.84 17.11 13.57
CA ARG A 792 29.40 17.53 12.31
C ARG A 792 29.06 19.01 12.07
N VAL A 793 30.04 19.89 12.27
CA VAL A 793 29.91 21.34 12.02
C VAL A 793 30.69 21.70 10.76
N THR A 794 30.03 22.38 9.83
CA THR A 794 30.59 22.74 8.51
C THR A 794 30.62 24.25 8.32
N LYS A 795 31.52 24.73 7.44
CA LYS A 795 31.70 26.16 7.17
C LYS A 795 30.46 26.82 6.57
N HIS A 796 29.75 26.11 5.70
CA HIS A 796 28.49 26.59 5.16
C HIS A 796 27.37 26.29 6.16
N THR A 797 26.91 27.33 6.86
CA THR A 797 25.84 27.22 7.86
C THR A 797 24.51 27.02 7.14
N LYS A 798 23.91 25.85 7.33
CA LYS A 798 22.60 25.49 6.75
C LYS A 798 21.67 24.86 7.77
N LEU A 799 20.40 25.21 7.69
CA LEU A 799 19.30 24.44 8.27
C LEU A 799 18.93 23.35 7.27
N GLU A 800 18.86 22.10 7.71
CA GLU A 800 18.54 20.97 6.83
C GLU A 800 17.29 20.26 7.32
N MET A 801 16.22 20.29 6.52
CA MET A 801 15.01 19.52 6.77
C MET A 801 15.22 18.11 6.23
N ARG A 802 15.34 17.13 7.14
CA ARG A 802 15.71 15.73 6.81
C ARG A 802 14.55 14.75 6.86
N LEU A 803 13.37 15.21 7.28
CA LEU A 803 12.19 14.38 7.47
C LEU A 803 11.58 13.86 6.16
N PHE A 804 11.77 14.58 5.06
CA PHE A 804 11.11 14.29 3.79
C PHE A 804 11.67 13.00 3.18
N ASP A 805 10.78 12.16 2.67
CA ASP A 805 11.16 11.03 1.83
C ASP A 805 11.35 11.48 0.38
N ALA A 806 11.87 10.57 -0.43
CA ALA A 806 11.96 10.78 -1.87
C ALA A 806 10.55 11.01 -2.46
N PRO A 807 10.26 12.20 -3.04
CA PRO A 807 8.95 12.48 -3.62
C PRO A 807 8.71 11.59 -4.84
N ALA A 808 7.50 11.03 -4.98
CA ALA A 808 7.21 10.05 -6.02
C ALA A 808 7.17 10.65 -7.44
N ASN A 809 6.86 11.94 -7.56
CA ASN A 809 6.78 12.70 -8.81
C ASN A 809 7.11 14.18 -8.56
N GLU A 810 7.13 14.96 -9.65
CA GLU A 810 7.44 16.40 -9.67
C GLU A 810 6.51 17.20 -8.76
N LEU A 811 5.23 16.83 -8.73
CA LEU A 811 4.22 17.56 -7.96
C LEU A 811 4.39 17.36 -6.45
N GLU A 812 4.71 16.15 -6.00
CA GLU A 812 5.04 15.91 -4.58
C GLU A 812 6.29 16.68 -4.17
N ALA A 813 7.33 16.71 -5.02
CA ALA A 813 8.53 17.51 -4.78
C ALA A 813 8.21 19.00 -4.66
N ALA A 814 7.37 19.51 -5.56
CA ALA A 814 6.93 20.90 -5.54
C ALA A 814 6.14 21.23 -4.28
N PHE A 815 5.25 20.35 -3.83
CA PHE A 815 4.47 20.57 -2.63
C PHE A 815 5.28 20.48 -1.34
N GLN A 816 6.31 19.63 -1.27
CA GLN A 816 7.28 19.65 -0.17
C GLN A 816 7.97 21.03 -0.10
N ILE A 817 8.47 21.55 -1.24
CA ILE A 817 9.07 22.89 -1.32
C ILE A 817 8.06 23.99 -0.94
N LYS A 818 6.81 23.90 -1.40
CA LYS A 818 5.75 24.87 -1.10
C LYS A 818 5.42 24.93 0.40
N VAL A 819 5.42 23.79 1.11
CA VAL A 819 5.27 23.78 2.58
C VAL A 819 6.42 24.52 3.25
N VAL A 820 7.67 24.29 2.82
CA VAL A 820 8.83 25.00 3.36
C VAL A 820 8.73 26.50 3.11
N ARG A 821 8.34 26.91 1.89
CA ARG A 821 8.09 28.32 1.56
C ARG A 821 6.97 28.93 2.39
N ALA A 822 5.90 28.19 2.65
CA ALA A 822 4.81 28.67 3.49
C ALA A 822 5.27 28.89 4.94
N LEU A 823 6.05 27.96 5.51
CA LEU A 823 6.67 28.12 6.82
C LEU A 823 7.60 29.34 6.86
N LEU A 824 8.44 29.53 5.83
CA LEU A 824 9.31 30.71 5.70
C LEU A 824 8.49 32.00 5.61
N ASN A 825 7.41 32.01 4.83
CA ASN A 825 6.55 33.18 4.67
C ASN A 825 5.98 33.62 6.02
N LYS A 826 5.41 32.67 6.76
CA LYS A 826 4.84 32.90 8.09
C LYS A 826 5.92 33.29 9.12
N ALA A 827 7.13 32.77 8.99
CA ALA A 827 8.24 33.09 9.90
C ALA A 827 8.85 34.48 9.66
N LEU A 828 9.03 34.87 8.39
CA LEU A 828 9.72 36.09 7.99
C LEU A 828 8.80 37.31 7.89
N ASN A 829 7.54 37.10 7.50
CA ASN A 829 6.61 38.17 7.17
C ASN A 829 5.53 38.40 8.22
N GLU A 830 5.42 37.57 9.26
CA GLU A 830 4.36 37.73 10.27
C GLU A 830 4.90 37.76 11.70
N THR A 831 4.20 38.48 12.56
CA THR A 831 4.51 38.62 13.99
C THR A 831 3.36 38.16 14.89
N ALA A 832 2.23 37.74 14.29
CA ALA A 832 1.05 37.30 15.04
C ALA A 832 1.39 36.11 15.97
N PRO A 833 0.87 36.06 17.20
CA PRO A 833 1.13 34.96 18.12
C PRO A 833 0.78 33.59 17.51
N ILE A 834 1.65 32.60 17.72
CA ILE A 834 1.38 31.21 17.31
C ILE A 834 0.62 30.53 18.45
N THR A 835 -0.64 30.14 18.20
CA THR A 835 -1.55 29.58 19.21
C THR A 835 -1.61 28.05 19.20
N GLY A 836 -1.08 27.39 18.17
CA GLY A 836 -1.01 25.92 18.07
C GLY A 836 -0.07 25.31 19.12
N LYS A 837 -0.36 24.10 19.59
CA LYS A 837 0.54 23.33 20.48
C LYS A 837 1.57 22.58 19.66
N VAL A 838 2.69 22.19 20.27
CA VAL A 838 3.64 21.25 19.67
C VAL A 838 2.92 19.94 19.33
N GLU A 839 2.92 19.55 18.06
CA GLU A 839 2.35 18.29 17.62
C GLU A 839 3.29 17.12 17.93
N ILE A 840 2.70 15.96 18.25
CA ILE A 840 3.44 14.71 18.40
C ILE A 840 3.44 14.01 17.02
N VAL A 841 4.58 13.45 16.65
CA VAL A 841 4.70 12.65 15.44
C VAL A 841 4.24 11.23 15.77
N ASP A 842 2.98 10.95 15.48
CA ASP A 842 2.33 9.67 15.79
C ASP A 842 1.53 9.19 14.58
N HIS A 843 2.19 8.41 13.72
CA HIS A 843 1.55 7.82 12.55
C HIS A 843 0.49 6.78 12.93
N GLU A 844 0.65 6.10 14.07
CA GLU A 844 -0.29 5.07 14.53
C GLU A 844 -1.62 5.70 14.94
N ALA A 845 -1.58 6.83 15.65
CA ALA A 845 -2.78 7.57 16.02
C ALA A 845 -3.58 8.01 14.79
N TYR A 846 -2.90 8.52 13.76
CA TYR A 846 -3.57 8.91 12.50
C TYR A 846 -4.12 7.72 11.71
N VAL A 847 -3.41 6.58 11.68
CA VAL A 847 -3.94 5.36 11.04
C VAL A 847 -5.16 4.82 11.79
N LYS A 848 -5.12 4.85 13.13
CA LYS A 848 -6.21 4.37 13.98
C LYS A 848 -7.42 5.30 13.95
N ASN A 849 -7.21 6.60 13.77
CA ASN A 849 -8.25 7.61 13.67
C ASN A 849 -7.94 8.60 12.53
N PRO A 850 -8.32 8.25 11.27
CA PRO A 850 -8.11 9.09 10.09
C PRO A 850 -8.65 10.52 10.22
N ASP A 851 -9.76 10.73 10.95
CA ASP A 851 -10.34 12.06 11.17
C ASP A 851 -9.37 13.03 11.86
N LEU A 852 -8.48 12.52 12.73
CA LEU A 852 -7.43 13.35 13.34
C LEU A 852 -6.42 13.84 12.31
N ALA A 853 -6.07 13.01 11.32
CA ALA A 853 -5.14 13.37 10.26
C ALA A 853 -5.74 14.47 9.37
N TYR A 854 -7.02 14.32 9.01
CA TYR A 854 -7.73 15.34 8.23
C TYR A 854 -7.85 16.66 9.01
N GLN A 855 -8.24 16.63 10.29
CA GLN A 855 -8.32 17.84 11.12
C GLN A 855 -6.97 18.55 11.23
N ALA A 856 -5.88 17.80 11.44
CA ALA A 856 -4.53 18.36 11.47
C ALA A 856 -4.14 18.96 10.11
N LEU A 857 -4.54 18.34 9.00
CA LEU A 857 -4.33 18.87 7.66
C LEU A 857 -5.09 20.17 7.42
N TYR A 858 -6.39 20.24 7.77
CA TYR A 858 -7.19 21.45 7.64
C TYR A 858 -6.58 22.60 8.44
N LYS A 859 -6.15 22.31 9.68
CA LYS A 859 -5.47 23.29 10.54
C LYS A 859 -4.18 23.79 9.91
N MET A 860 -3.29 22.89 9.47
CA MET A 860 -2.03 23.27 8.82
C MET A 860 -2.29 24.10 7.56
N ALA A 861 -3.23 23.68 6.72
CA ALA A 861 -3.56 24.37 5.49
C ALA A 861 -4.08 25.79 5.76
N GLN A 862 -4.95 25.95 6.75
CA GLN A 862 -5.44 27.26 7.20
C GLN A 862 -4.32 28.12 7.78
N ASP A 863 -3.52 27.59 8.70
CA ASP A 863 -2.47 28.34 9.40
C ASP A 863 -1.33 28.77 8.44
N LEU A 864 -1.10 28.02 7.36
CA LEU A 864 -0.04 28.27 6.37
C LEU A 864 -0.53 28.90 5.05
N ASP A 865 -1.83 29.24 4.93
CA ASP A 865 -2.46 29.73 3.69
C ASP A 865 -2.25 28.79 2.47
N LEU A 866 -2.39 27.47 2.71
CA LEU A 866 -2.29 26.42 1.70
C LEU A 866 -3.68 25.89 1.32
N LYS A 867 -3.81 25.32 0.12
CA LYS A 867 -5.04 24.66 -0.34
C LYS A 867 -5.07 23.23 0.19
N VAL A 868 -6.08 22.89 0.98
CA VAL A 868 -6.21 21.53 1.56
C VAL A 868 -6.24 20.42 0.50
N ASP A 869 -6.92 20.65 -0.63
CA ASP A 869 -7.06 19.67 -1.71
C ASP A 869 -5.73 19.29 -2.38
N ASP A 870 -4.73 20.16 -2.31
CA ASP A 870 -3.40 19.86 -2.86
C ASP A 870 -2.68 18.79 -2.02
N TYR A 871 -2.98 18.72 -0.71
CA TYR A 871 -2.29 17.87 0.25
C TYR A 871 -3.11 16.65 0.70
N MET A 872 -4.43 16.70 0.56
CA MET A 872 -5.37 15.64 0.93
C MET A 872 -4.99 14.24 0.37
N PRO A 873 -4.58 14.11 -0.90
CA PRO A 873 -4.21 12.79 -1.45
C PRO A 873 -3.01 12.14 -0.75
N TYR A 874 -2.06 12.94 -0.26
CA TYR A 874 -0.89 12.42 0.45
C TYR A 874 -1.28 11.84 1.81
N VAL A 875 -2.20 12.49 2.53
CA VAL A 875 -2.76 11.97 3.79
C VAL A 875 -3.49 10.65 3.55
N MET A 876 -4.40 10.59 2.56
CA MET A 876 -5.17 9.39 2.21
C MET A 876 -4.25 8.21 1.87
N ASN A 877 -3.27 8.44 0.99
CA ASN A 877 -2.28 7.43 0.62
C ASN A 877 -1.48 6.95 1.83
N LYS A 878 -1.03 7.86 2.71
CA LYS A 878 -0.22 7.50 3.88
C LYS A 878 -0.99 6.72 4.94
N ILE A 879 -2.30 6.93 5.08
CA ILE A 879 -3.15 6.07 5.94
C ILE A 879 -3.06 4.61 5.48
N VAL A 880 -3.22 4.35 4.19
CA VAL A 880 -3.21 2.99 3.62
C VAL A 880 -1.83 2.35 3.74
N VAL A 881 -0.79 3.08 3.35
CA VAL A 881 0.60 2.59 3.40
C VAL A 881 1.04 2.29 4.82
N ASN A 882 0.79 3.21 5.76
CA ASN A 882 1.19 3.03 7.16
C ASN A 882 0.36 1.94 7.84
N LYS A 883 -0.94 1.79 7.54
CA LYS A 883 -1.77 0.68 8.04
C LYS A 883 -1.21 -0.68 7.63
N SER A 884 -0.85 -0.84 6.35
CA SER A 884 -0.24 -2.08 5.85
C SER A 884 1.10 -2.37 6.55
N TYR A 885 1.91 -1.34 6.80
CA TYR A 885 3.18 -1.49 7.50
C TYR A 885 2.98 -1.89 8.98
N ILE A 886 2.08 -1.23 9.71
CA ILE A 886 1.75 -1.52 11.12
C ILE A 886 1.25 -2.95 11.31
N GLN A 887 0.45 -3.47 10.37
CA GLN A 887 -0.07 -4.84 10.41
C GLN A 887 0.96 -5.91 10.04
N SER A 888 2.15 -5.51 9.57
CA SER A 888 3.19 -6.46 9.17
C SER A 888 3.90 -7.07 10.39
N LYS A 889 4.34 -8.33 10.26
CA LYS A 889 5.10 -9.04 11.31
C LYS A 889 6.45 -8.41 11.68
N PHE A 890 6.93 -7.46 10.88
CA PHE A 890 8.22 -6.79 11.07
C PHE A 890 8.06 -5.43 11.79
N TYR A 891 6.83 -5.02 12.08
CA TYR A 891 6.57 -3.75 12.71
C TYR A 891 6.88 -3.80 14.21
N VAL A 892 7.68 -2.82 14.63
CA VAL A 892 7.92 -2.50 16.04
C VAL A 892 7.88 -0.98 16.15
N PRO A 893 7.15 -0.39 17.12
CA PRO A 893 7.17 1.04 17.34
C PRO A 893 8.60 1.55 17.47
N TRP A 894 8.94 2.60 16.72
CA TRP A 894 10.33 3.09 16.67
C TRP A 894 10.83 3.50 18.04
N LYS A 895 9.98 4.13 18.86
CA LYS A 895 10.34 4.54 20.22
C LYS A 895 10.79 3.35 21.06
N ASP A 896 10.00 2.29 21.10
CA ASP A 896 10.31 1.07 21.85
C ASP A 896 11.60 0.40 21.36
N TYR A 897 11.77 0.33 20.04
CA TYR A 897 12.98 -0.22 19.43
C TYR A 897 14.21 0.64 19.75
N ALA A 898 14.10 1.97 19.63
CA ALA A 898 15.20 2.88 19.81
C ALA A 898 15.61 2.99 21.28
N ASP A 899 14.67 2.99 22.23
CA ASP A 899 14.98 3.06 23.66
C ASP A 899 15.69 1.79 24.13
N LYS A 900 15.38 0.63 23.53
CA LYS A 900 16.09 -0.64 23.80
C LYS A 900 17.48 -0.71 23.18
N ASN A 901 17.65 -0.27 21.92
CA ASN A 901 18.87 -0.53 21.14
C ASN A 901 19.82 0.68 21.05
N TYR A 902 19.30 1.89 21.27
CA TYR A 902 20.01 3.16 21.13
C TYR A 902 19.63 4.10 22.29
N PRO A 903 20.06 3.79 23.52
CA PRO A 903 19.72 4.58 24.69
C PRO A 903 20.23 6.02 24.55
N LYS A 904 19.50 6.97 25.14
CA LYS A 904 19.89 8.38 25.14
C LYS A 904 21.03 8.63 26.12
N ILE A 905 21.99 9.42 25.67
CA ILE A 905 23.13 9.87 26.45
C ILE A 905 22.76 11.17 27.15
N GLN A 906 23.07 11.26 28.44
CA GLN A 906 22.68 12.42 29.26
C GLN A 906 23.73 13.52 29.26
N ASP A 907 25.01 13.16 29.34
CA ASP A 907 26.12 14.09 29.37
C ASP A 907 26.56 14.45 27.94
N TRP A 908 26.24 15.68 27.56
CA TRP A 908 26.67 16.29 26.31
C TRP A 908 27.53 17.52 26.59
N GLY A 909 27.96 17.76 27.84
CA GLY A 909 28.61 19.00 28.25
C GLY A 909 27.67 20.20 28.39
N SER A 910 28.23 21.30 28.90
CA SER A 910 27.56 22.62 28.95
C SER A 910 27.95 23.45 27.74
N PRO A 911 27.10 24.37 27.26
CA PRO A 911 27.46 25.25 26.14
C PRO A 911 28.68 26.08 26.50
N GLU A 912 29.61 26.18 25.56
CA GLU A 912 30.76 27.07 25.68
C GLU A 912 30.35 28.54 25.47
N LYS A 913 31.27 29.45 25.81
CA LYS A 913 31.08 30.87 25.52
C LYS A 913 30.87 31.04 24.00
N PRO A 914 29.81 31.73 23.55
CA PRO A 914 29.52 31.85 22.13
C PRO A 914 30.68 32.40 21.31
N ARG A 915 30.99 31.72 20.21
CA ARG A 915 31.98 32.14 19.22
C ARG A 915 31.30 32.85 18.05
N GLY A 916 31.94 33.91 17.55
CA GLY A 916 31.53 34.53 16.28
C GLY A 916 31.73 33.58 15.10
N SER A 917 31.03 33.82 13.99
CA SER A 917 31.07 32.97 12.78
C SER A 917 32.48 32.74 12.23
N ASN A 918 33.37 33.72 12.34
CA ASN A 918 34.77 33.63 11.88
C ASN A 918 35.67 32.76 12.78
N ASN A 919 35.26 32.49 14.03
CA ASN A 919 36.03 31.75 15.02
C ASN A 919 35.36 30.41 15.38
N MET A 920 34.41 29.93 14.58
CA MET A 920 33.79 28.62 14.78
C MET A 920 34.79 27.49 14.50
N TYR A 921 34.73 26.46 15.32
CA TYR A 921 35.38 25.18 15.03
C TYR A 921 34.60 24.44 13.96
N TYR A 922 35.34 23.79 13.05
CA TYR A 922 34.77 23.02 11.96
C TYR A 922 35.28 21.59 12.02
N SER A 923 34.43 20.65 11.63
CA SER A 923 34.77 19.25 11.42
C SER A 923 35.62 19.12 10.15
N THR A 924 36.85 19.65 10.15
CA THR A 924 37.80 19.43 9.05
C THR A 924 38.31 18.00 9.12
N GLY A 925 38.32 17.30 7.98
CA GLY A 925 38.90 15.97 7.87
C GLY A 925 40.42 16.00 8.06
N MET A 926 40.88 16.00 9.30
CA MET A 926 42.21 15.55 9.70
C MET A 926 42.12 14.97 11.11
N CYS A 927 42.24 13.65 11.19
CA CYS A 927 42.79 13.01 12.38
C CYS A 927 44.17 13.62 12.64
N LYS A 928 44.28 14.47 13.65
CA LYS A 928 45.55 14.69 14.34
C LYS A 928 45.29 14.75 15.83
N ALA A 929 45.77 13.70 16.49
CA ALA A 929 46.00 13.56 17.92
C ALA A 929 44.75 13.68 18.81
N LEU A 930 44.22 12.54 19.23
CA LEU A 930 43.85 12.21 20.62
C LEU A 930 43.20 10.81 20.65
N PHE A 931 44.03 9.80 20.39
CA PHE A 931 43.84 8.45 20.92
C PHE A 931 45.21 7.99 21.41
N ASN A 932 45.54 8.39 22.63
CA ASN A 932 46.41 7.62 23.52
C ASN A 932 45.50 6.97 24.55
#